data_AF-A0A3E1EAY8-F1
#
_entry.id   AF-A0A3E1EAY8-F1
#
_cell.length_a   1.000
_cell.length_b   1.000
_cell.length_c   1.000
_cell.angle_alpha   90.00
_cell.angle_beta   90.00
_cell.angle_gamma   90.00
#
_symmetry.space_group_name_H-M   'P 1'
#
loop_
_entity.id
_entity.type
_entity.pdbx_description
1 polymer ?
#
loop_
_entity_poly.entity_id
_entity_poly.type
_entity_poly.pdbx_seq_one_letter_code
_entity_poly.pdbx_strand_id
1 'polypeptide(L)'
;MKRWIAPFVAAWLLLAHGPLVSGHEAIPDGPAAREALRRHIEESWRSAQENPAAPSQSALPVKIAAQGPAQNQPPDAPPQAAPFQGFLPAIELSWDASYLNIASDGLPAHPMMIGITAWQQQVPLPQAYSGANSWRIPLHPKPASQPAMIEGRFLRGAIALAVNGIPIFNPQNNRGEISYEIGELDRWGGHCGRADDYHYHIAPLHLQTTAGKGQPIAFALDGYPIFGLTEPDDSPVTGLDACHGHEDPKLGYHYHASMKYPYVIGGFHGEVVEADGQVDPQPRATPVREALPALRGAEVSDFAKTGDNAYELSYTLNGETRQVRYRIEPDGTYPFEFDNGRDGVTKEVYQRRPGGGGGPSGGGPGEPRGQKGGRGKGPRGGGMRNDSPPPPPPPRPADAGPAQRSADLNADGFVSAQEFATSAKRDFESAPRGSATLSEAMSKARETFQKLDRNRNGKLEPQEWQAAPAPPPAPSAVTSEPPAPMQSRSSDGKFLLTSPRLEDGARMPVEFTGDGSGGTPPLTWSSPPQGTTSYALIMDHIDKDGMTKWYWTLYDLPGTLTQLPEAASAMGKTGTNFKGRVGYEPPHSQGPGEKTYTITLYALAAAIDPGVPPDQVDRNALLAAMQGKILASSSLRMVHASGEGAQPPPDRKPPGPGKPQEGLVKPTLGDTMKLNVYADNWFLLYVNGRLVAVDPIQFTPHNVVSVDFLPEYPMTIAVLAKDNADPKTGMEYGTSIGDGGFVLKFADGTVTDGTWKAKCFFHGPENADTSNPKITQEPLPENWWSVDFDDRSWPNAKEYTTEEVDPKQPYFDTDFEGAKFIWSPDLALDNTVIFRKRVEKPGWTPRWNTKPDLDVTRLSLP
;
A
#
# COMPACT_ATOMS: atom_id res chain seq x y z
N MET A 1 -41.79 72.82 44.39
CA MET A 1 -40.51 73.53 44.64
C MET A 1 -39.39 72.50 44.40
N LYS A 2 -38.75 72.52 43.21
CA LYS A 2 -37.36 73.01 42.94
C LYS A 2 -36.29 72.19 43.69
N ARG A 3 -35.19 71.64 43.12
CA ARG A 3 -34.51 71.75 41.80
C ARG A 3 -33.36 70.67 41.74
N TRP A 4 -33.14 69.89 40.65
CA TRP A 4 -32.12 70.03 39.55
C TRP A 4 -30.65 69.69 39.98
N ILE A 5 -29.75 68.91 39.33
CA ILE A 5 -29.48 68.43 37.93
C ILE A 5 -28.46 67.22 37.93
N ALA A 6 -28.53 66.36 36.90
CA ALA A 6 -27.64 65.23 36.48
C ALA A 6 -26.42 65.71 35.60
N PRO A 7 -25.75 64.97 34.67
CA PRO A 7 -25.79 63.55 34.22
C PRO A 7 -24.37 62.91 34.11
N PHE A 8 -24.14 61.60 33.88
CA PHE A 8 -24.54 60.79 32.71
C PHE A 8 -24.59 59.27 32.99
N VAL A 9 -25.81 58.74 32.80
CA VAL A 9 -26.25 57.47 32.19
C VAL A 9 -25.47 56.16 32.46
N ALA A 10 -26.10 55.33 33.30
CA ALA A 10 -25.97 53.88 33.32
C ALA A 10 -26.85 53.23 32.24
N ALA A 11 -26.35 52.16 31.62
CA ALA A 11 -27.12 51.23 30.79
C ALA A 11 -27.14 49.85 31.46
N TRP A 12 -28.24 49.51 32.13
CA TRP A 12 -28.55 48.15 32.61
C TRP A 12 -30.08 47.99 32.68
N LEU A 13 -30.68 47.35 31.67
CA LEU A 13 -31.86 46.47 31.75
C LEU A 13 -32.31 46.08 30.33
N LEU A 14 -31.76 44.96 29.84
CA LEU A 14 -32.39 44.06 28.87
C LEU A 14 -31.77 42.67 29.11
N LEU A 15 -32.39 41.94 30.04
CA LEU A 15 -32.16 40.51 30.24
C LEU A 15 -33.17 39.74 29.37
N ALA A 16 -32.68 38.63 28.81
CA ALA A 16 -33.34 37.63 27.96
C ALA A 16 -33.24 37.86 26.44
N HIS A 17 -32.53 36.93 25.79
CA HIS A 17 -32.33 36.71 24.34
C HIS A 17 -31.18 37.47 23.68
N GLY A 18 -29.94 37.05 23.98
CA GLY A 18 -28.81 37.21 23.06
C GLY A 18 -28.60 35.89 22.31
N PRO A 19 -28.43 35.89 20.97
CA PRO A 19 -28.23 34.67 20.21
C PRO A 19 -26.89 34.03 20.56
N LEU A 20 -26.91 32.71 20.76
CA LEU A 20 -25.73 31.86 20.72
C LEU A 20 -24.99 32.14 19.41
N VAL A 21 -23.76 32.64 19.52
CA VAL A 21 -22.83 32.76 18.39
C VAL A 21 -22.48 31.33 17.95
N SER A 22 -23.26 30.81 17.02
CA SER A 22 -22.94 29.63 16.23
C SER A 22 -22.07 30.09 15.05
N GLY A 23 -20.80 30.36 15.36
CA GLY A 23 -19.77 30.62 14.35
C GLY A 23 -18.86 29.41 14.25
N HIS A 24 -19.35 28.30 13.70
CA HIS A 24 -18.44 27.30 13.12
C HIS A 24 -17.93 27.89 11.81
N GLU A 25 -16.77 28.55 11.85
CA GLU A 25 -15.97 28.73 10.63
C GLU A 25 -15.69 27.33 10.08
N ALA A 26 -16.00 27.11 8.80
CA ALA A 26 -15.64 25.88 8.12
C ALA A 26 -14.11 25.77 8.08
N ILE A 27 -13.57 24.75 8.74
CA ILE A 27 -12.14 24.45 8.73
C ILE A 27 -11.81 23.89 7.34
N PRO A 28 -10.82 24.45 6.62
CA PRO A 28 -10.66 24.17 5.20
C PRO A 28 -9.78 22.94 4.93
N ASP A 29 -10.19 22.09 3.98
CA ASP A 29 -9.52 20.84 3.62
C ASP A 29 -8.15 21.01 2.93
N GLY A 30 -7.26 20.04 3.11
CA GLY A 30 -6.05 19.83 2.31
C GLY A 30 -4.98 20.94 2.47
N PRO A 31 -4.67 21.76 1.44
CA PRO A 31 -3.63 22.80 1.51
C PRO A 31 -3.88 23.86 2.60
N ALA A 32 -5.15 24.17 2.86
CA ALA A 32 -5.51 25.21 3.81
C ALA A 32 -5.42 24.73 5.27
N ALA A 33 -5.72 23.46 5.55
CA ALA A 33 -5.43 22.81 6.84
C ALA A 33 -3.92 22.76 7.12
N ARG A 34 -3.10 22.42 6.11
CA ARG A 34 -1.63 22.43 6.22
C ARG A 34 -1.09 23.82 6.52
N GLU A 35 -1.59 24.83 5.80
CA GLU A 35 -1.23 26.22 6.02
C GLU A 35 -1.75 26.73 7.37
N ALA A 36 -2.88 26.24 7.86
CA ALA A 36 -3.38 26.54 9.21
C ALA A 36 -2.49 25.93 10.29
N LEU A 37 -2.04 24.67 10.13
CA LEU A 37 -1.07 24.03 11.02
C LEU A 37 0.27 24.79 11.03
N ARG A 38 0.78 25.15 9.84
CA ARG A 38 2.01 25.94 9.69
C ARG A 38 1.90 27.27 10.41
N ARG A 39 0.82 28.03 10.15
CA ARG A 39 0.56 29.32 10.80
C ARG A 39 0.45 29.16 12.30
N HIS A 40 -0.26 28.13 12.79
CA HIS A 40 -0.37 27.88 14.21
C HIS A 40 1.00 27.63 14.87
N ILE A 41 1.84 26.77 14.28
CA ILE A 41 3.19 26.50 14.78
C ILE A 41 4.04 27.78 14.76
N GLU A 42 4.02 28.52 13.66
CA GLU A 42 4.80 29.76 13.52
C GLU A 42 4.34 30.86 14.48
N GLU A 43 3.03 31.07 14.63
CA GLU A 43 2.43 32.02 15.56
C GLU A 43 2.72 31.64 17.01
N SER A 44 2.63 30.35 17.34
CA SER A 44 2.98 29.86 18.69
C SER A 44 4.45 30.14 19.02
N TRP A 45 5.34 29.97 18.05
CA TRP A 45 6.76 30.26 18.21
C TRP A 45 7.02 31.77 18.31
N ARG A 46 6.42 32.60 17.45
CA ARG A 46 6.56 34.06 17.53
C ARG A 46 6.05 34.60 18.87
N SER A 47 4.90 34.10 19.33
CA SER A 47 4.36 34.46 20.64
C SER A 47 5.30 34.05 21.78
N ALA A 48 5.98 32.90 21.66
CA ALA A 48 6.98 32.46 22.63
C ALA A 48 8.19 33.40 22.71
N GLN A 49 8.59 33.99 21.57
CA GLN A 49 9.69 34.97 21.50
C GLN A 49 9.30 36.33 22.09
N GLU A 50 8.08 36.80 21.81
CA GLU A 50 7.63 38.12 22.23
C GLU A 50 7.18 38.17 23.71
N ASN A 51 6.66 37.06 24.25
CA ASN A 51 6.09 37.05 25.60
C ASN A 51 6.30 35.71 26.34
N PRO A 52 7.51 35.45 26.90
CA PRO A 52 7.86 34.17 27.54
C PRO A 52 7.04 33.84 28.81
N ALA A 53 6.16 34.74 29.27
CA ALA A 53 5.37 34.57 30.49
C ALA A 53 3.86 34.36 30.27
N ALA A 54 3.37 34.36 29.02
CA ALA A 54 1.94 34.22 28.74
C ALA A 54 1.60 32.81 28.22
N PRO A 55 0.93 31.95 29.02
CA PRO A 55 0.34 30.74 28.46
C PRO A 55 -0.72 31.14 27.43
N SER A 56 -0.60 30.62 26.21
CA SER A 56 -1.61 30.71 25.17
C SER A 56 -2.98 30.28 25.74
N GLN A 57 -3.92 31.22 25.80
CA GLN A 57 -5.26 31.00 26.29
C GLN A 57 -6.10 30.27 25.24
N SER A 58 -6.06 28.93 25.25
CA SER A 58 -7.25 28.09 25.06
C SER A 58 -7.11 26.75 25.79
N ALA A 59 -6.51 26.77 26.99
CA ALA A 59 -6.45 25.59 27.85
C ALA A 59 -7.83 25.33 28.47
N LEU A 60 -8.33 24.09 28.31
CA LEU A 60 -9.33 23.54 29.24
C LEU A 60 -8.85 23.78 30.69
N PRO A 61 -9.75 24.03 31.65
CA PRO A 61 -9.37 24.27 33.03
C PRO A 61 -8.92 22.95 33.67
N VAL A 62 -7.68 22.54 33.44
CA VAL A 62 -7.01 21.60 34.33
C VAL A 62 -6.66 22.40 35.58
N LYS A 63 -7.24 22.03 36.72
CA LYS A 63 -6.77 22.53 38.02
C LYS A 63 -5.33 22.09 38.21
N ILE A 64 -4.41 22.96 37.85
CA ILE A 64 -3.01 22.88 38.27
C ILE A 64 -3.02 23.15 39.77
N ALA A 65 -2.67 22.13 40.56
CA ALA A 65 -2.32 22.33 41.95
C ALA A 65 -1.15 23.32 42.00
N ALA A 66 -1.32 24.40 42.76
CA ALA A 66 -0.41 25.52 42.83
C ALA A 66 1.04 25.09 43.10
N GLN A 67 1.95 25.76 42.40
CA GLN A 67 3.40 25.64 42.45
C GLN A 67 3.97 25.77 43.88
N GLY A 68 4.80 24.81 44.28
CA GLY A 68 5.93 25.08 45.17
C GLY A 68 7.09 25.68 44.36
N PRO A 69 8.00 26.46 44.98
CA PRO A 69 8.98 27.23 44.25
C PRO A 69 10.00 26.33 43.53
N ALA A 70 10.54 26.85 42.43
CA ALA A 70 11.64 26.27 41.64
C ALA A 70 12.65 25.55 42.54
N GLN A 71 12.72 24.23 42.42
CA GLN A 71 13.78 23.47 43.07
C GLN A 71 15.06 23.70 42.29
N ASN A 72 16.01 24.35 42.96
CA ASN A 72 17.40 24.51 42.54
C ASN A 72 17.94 23.21 41.95
N GLN A 73 18.59 23.30 40.78
CA GLN A 73 19.38 22.21 40.20
C GLN A 73 20.20 21.53 41.32
N PRO A 74 20.18 20.18 41.42
CA PRO A 74 21.14 19.48 42.25
C PRO A 74 22.55 19.92 41.82
N PRO A 75 23.48 20.16 42.76
CA PRO A 75 24.79 20.75 42.47
C PRO A 75 25.62 20.00 41.41
N ASP A 76 25.25 18.75 41.09
CA ASP A 76 25.95 17.86 40.16
C ASP A 76 25.13 17.50 38.90
N ALA A 77 24.10 18.27 38.55
CA ALA A 77 23.31 18.02 37.33
C ALA A 77 24.10 18.36 36.05
N PRO A 78 24.07 17.50 35.01
CA PRO A 78 24.72 17.81 33.74
C PRO A 78 24.05 19.03 33.07
N PRO A 79 24.78 19.85 32.31
CA PRO A 79 24.22 21.03 31.64
C PRO A 79 23.00 20.72 30.75
N GLN A 80 22.98 19.54 30.12
CA GLN A 80 21.88 19.05 29.29
C GLN A 80 20.56 18.89 30.06
N ALA A 81 20.58 18.85 31.40
CA ALA A 81 19.37 18.78 32.22
C ALA A 81 18.69 20.15 32.42
N ALA A 82 19.35 21.26 32.10
CA ALA A 82 18.81 22.61 32.33
C ALA A 82 17.52 22.90 31.51
N PRO A 83 17.43 22.56 30.21
CA PRO A 83 16.23 22.83 29.39
C PRO A 83 14.98 22.07 29.85
N PHE A 84 15.16 20.96 30.57
CA PHE A 84 14.10 20.12 31.09
C PHE A 84 13.50 20.64 32.41
N GLN A 85 14.17 21.56 33.12
CA GLN A 85 13.77 22.00 34.48
C GLN A 85 12.37 22.60 34.52
N GLY A 86 11.97 23.33 33.48
CA GLY A 86 10.65 23.97 33.38
C GLY A 86 9.48 22.98 33.28
N PHE A 87 9.76 21.69 33.05
CA PHE A 87 8.75 20.65 32.84
C PHE A 87 8.59 19.72 34.06
N LEU A 88 9.32 19.96 35.15
CA LEU A 88 9.09 19.26 36.42
C LEU A 88 7.76 19.74 37.06
N PRO A 89 6.96 18.86 37.68
CA PRO A 89 7.19 17.42 37.92
C PRO A 89 6.54 16.51 36.87
N ALA A 90 6.15 17.00 35.68
CA ALA A 90 5.54 16.16 34.65
C ALA A 90 6.52 15.14 34.05
N ILE A 91 7.82 15.42 34.17
CA ILE A 91 8.91 14.49 33.89
C ILE A 91 9.76 14.29 35.15
N GLU A 92 10.57 13.23 35.14
CA GLU A 92 11.61 13.01 36.15
C GLU A 92 12.98 12.90 35.47
N LEU A 93 13.99 13.50 36.10
CA LEU A 93 15.36 13.50 35.60
C LEU A 93 16.26 12.67 36.51
N SER A 94 17.09 11.82 35.91
CA SER A 94 18.20 11.14 36.58
C SER A 94 19.37 11.02 35.62
N TRP A 95 20.59 10.84 36.11
CA TRP A 95 21.76 10.75 35.23
C TRP A 95 22.85 9.88 35.83
N ASP A 96 23.70 9.38 34.94
CA ASP A 96 24.96 8.75 35.27
C ASP A 96 26.11 9.43 34.49
N ALA A 97 27.28 8.80 34.43
CA ALA A 97 28.44 9.36 33.73
C ALA A 97 28.29 9.40 32.19
N SER A 98 27.31 8.69 31.62
CA SER A 98 27.12 8.51 30.18
C SER A 98 25.81 9.09 29.67
N TYR A 99 24.72 9.02 30.46
CA TYR A 99 23.38 9.37 30.00
C TYR A 99 22.65 10.29 30.96
N LEU A 100 21.89 11.22 30.39
CA LEU A 100 20.73 11.84 31.02
C LEU A 100 19.51 10.94 30.74
N ASN A 101 18.85 10.47 31.79
CA ASN A 101 17.63 9.68 31.73
C ASN A 101 16.42 10.57 32.03
N ILE A 102 15.41 10.51 31.16
CA ILE A 102 14.17 11.28 31.26
C ILE A 102 13.01 10.31 31.37
N ALA A 103 12.31 10.35 32.50
CA ALA A 103 11.06 9.62 32.67
C ALA A 103 9.85 10.51 32.40
N SER A 104 8.82 9.97 31.75
CA SER A 104 7.57 10.68 31.46
C SER A 104 6.41 9.68 31.34
N ASP A 105 5.18 10.21 31.36
CA ASP A 105 3.98 9.44 31.02
C ASP A 105 3.66 9.50 29.51
N GLY A 106 4.46 10.21 28.70
CA GLY A 106 4.25 10.32 27.26
C GLY A 106 3.04 11.17 26.83
N LEU A 107 2.45 11.99 27.70
CA LEU A 107 1.36 12.90 27.34
C LEU A 107 1.77 14.38 27.49
N PRO A 108 1.69 15.20 26.42
CA PRO A 108 1.99 16.63 26.52
C PRO A 108 0.87 17.42 27.21
N ALA A 109 1.25 18.58 27.75
CA ALA A 109 0.34 19.55 28.36
C ALA A 109 -0.22 20.56 27.33
N HIS A 110 -0.76 20.08 26.21
CA HIS A 110 -1.44 20.90 25.19
C HIS A 110 -2.64 20.16 24.57
N PRO A 111 -3.50 20.84 23.79
CA PRO A 111 -4.62 20.21 23.10
C PRO A 111 -4.18 19.28 21.96
N MET A 112 -3.97 18.00 22.29
CA MET A 112 -3.59 16.94 21.34
C MET A 112 -4.69 16.62 20.32
N MET A 113 -4.32 15.98 19.20
CA MET A 113 -5.19 15.35 18.20
C MET A 113 -6.04 16.31 17.33
N ILE A 114 -6.32 17.52 17.79
CA ILE A 114 -7.16 18.49 17.08
C ILE A 114 -6.52 18.86 15.74
N GLY A 115 -7.29 18.76 14.66
CA GLY A 115 -6.87 19.09 13.28
C GLY A 115 -6.35 17.91 12.46
N ILE A 116 -6.27 16.70 13.03
CA ILE A 116 -5.93 15.49 12.27
C ILE A 116 -7.08 15.17 11.31
N THR A 117 -6.77 15.04 10.01
CA THR A 117 -7.73 14.74 8.92
C THR A 117 -7.51 13.35 8.31
N ALA A 118 -6.38 12.71 8.59
CA ALA A 118 -6.06 11.33 8.25
C ALA A 118 -5.86 10.49 9.52
N TRP A 119 -6.91 10.42 10.35
CA TRP A 119 -6.80 9.82 11.68
C TRP A 119 -6.72 8.29 11.66
N GLN A 120 -5.69 7.72 12.28
CA GLN A 120 -5.46 6.27 12.42
C GLN A 120 -6.29 5.60 13.54
N GLN A 121 -7.32 6.28 14.03
CA GLN A 121 -8.20 5.80 15.11
C GLN A 121 -7.45 5.45 16.41
N GLN A 122 -6.29 6.07 16.63
CA GLN A 122 -5.50 5.99 17.86
C GLN A 122 -5.82 7.18 18.77
N VAL A 123 -5.80 6.98 20.08
CA VAL A 123 -6.09 8.02 21.06
C VAL A 123 -4.89 8.18 22.02
N PRO A 124 -4.70 9.35 22.65
CA PRO A 124 -3.60 9.51 23.60
C PRO A 124 -3.79 8.64 24.85
N LEU A 125 -2.87 7.69 25.08
CA LEU A 125 -2.77 6.93 26.32
C LEU A 125 -1.39 7.12 26.97
N PRO A 126 -1.34 7.25 28.31
CA PRO A 126 -0.06 7.41 29.00
C PRO A 126 0.79 6.14 28.86
N GLN A 127 2.06 6.29 28.53
CA GLN A 127 3.05 5.23 28.43
C GLN A 127 3.97 5.23 29.64
N ALA A 128 4.44 4.05 30.05
CA ALA A 128 5.29 3.93 31.23
C ALA A 128 6.77 4.09 30.85
N TYR A 129 7.20 5.30 30.48
CA TYR A 129 8.60 5.59 30.19
C TYR A 129 9.37 5.90 31.47
N SER A 130 9.52 4.92 32.36
CA SER A 130 10.18 5.09 33.65
C SER A 130 11.17 3.96 33.97
N GLY A 131 12.08 4.21 34.90
CA GLY A 131 13.10 3.25 35.32
C GLY A 131 13.97 2.79 34.15
N ALA A 132 14.04 1.47 33.93
CA ALA A 132 14.81 0.92 32.81
C ALA A 132 14.25 1.29 31.42
N ASN A 133 12.98 1.71 31.35
CA ASN A 133 12.28 2.12 30.14
C ASN A 133 12.24 3.66 29.98
N SER A 134 13.06 4.42 30.71
CA SER A 134 13.21 5.86 30.52
C SER A 134 13.98 6.20 29.24
N TRP A 135 13.68 7.35 28.64
CA TRP A 135 14.45 7.89 27.53
C TRP A 135 15.86 8.21 27.97
N ARG A 136 16.84 8.06 27.07
CA ARG A 136 18.26 8.30 27.36
C ARG A 136 18.86 9.22 26.31
N ILE A 137 19.54 10.27 26.77
CA ILE A 137 20.29 11.19 25.92
C ILE A 137 21.78 11.09 26.30
N PRO A 138 22.68 10.77 25.35
CA PRO A 138 24.12 10.75 25.61
C PRO A 138 24.63 12.11 26.12
N LEU A 139 25.38 12.10 27.22
CA LEU A 139 26.02 13.31 27.78
C LEU A 139 27.30 13.71 27.06
N HIS A 140 27.89 12.76 26.33
CA HIS A 140 29.15 12.89 25.62
C HIS A 140 28.97 12.41 24.17
N PRO A 141 28.23 13.16 23.34
CA PRO A 141 28.01 12.79 21.95
C PRO A 141 29.34 12.78 21.19
N LYS A 142 29.45 11.88 20.22
CA LYS A 142 30.64 11.73 19.36
C LYS A 142 30.24 11.95 17.91
N PRO A 143 30.97 12.80 17.16
CA PRO A 143 30.73 12.93 15.72
C PRO A 143 30.88 11.59 15.01
N ALA A 144 29.91 11.25 14.17
CA ALA A 144 29.98 10.07 13.32
C ALA A 144 30.96 10.29 12.17
N SER A 145 31.66 9.23 11.76
CA SER A 145 32.51 9.28 10.57
C SER A 145 31.74 9.58 9.28
N GLN A 146 30.47 9.17 9.23
CA GLN A 146 29.51 9.51 8.20
C GLN A 146 28.14 9.74 8.86
N PRO A 147 27.47 10.88 8.58
CA PRO A 147 26.17 11.13 9.16
C PRO A 147 25.11 10.10 8.74
N ALA A 148 24.27 9.70 9.68
CA ALA A 148 23.14 8.80 9.40
C ALA A 148 21.92 9.61 8.99
N MET A 149 21.78 9.85 7.69
CA MET A 149 20.63 10.57 7.10
C MET A 149 19.31 9.85 7.41
N ILE A 150 18.26 10.62 7.73
CA ILE A 150 16.97 10.05 8.15
C ILE A 150 15.99 9.82 7.00
N GLU A 151 16.24 10.35 5.81
CA GLU A 151 15.34 10.13 4.67
C GLU A 151 15.26 8.63 4.33
N GLY A 152 14.06 8.06 4.39
CA GLY A 152 13.82 6.62 4.20
C GLY A 152 14.42 5.69 5.27
N ARG A 153 14.95 6.22 6.38
CA ARG A 153 15.63 5.49 7.46
C ARG A 153 15.07 5.89 8.82
N PHE A 154 15.30 5.09 9.86
CA PHE A 154 14.77 5.38 11.21
C PHE A 154 13.25 5.65 11.23
N LEU A 155 12.49 4.99 10.33
CA LEU A 155 11.06 5.22 10.18
C LEU A 155 10.26 4.65 11.36
N ARG A 156 10.84 3.71 12.10
CA ARG A 156 10.26 3.12 13.29
C ARG A 156 10.90 3.83 14.49
N GLY A 157 10.10 4.33 15.44
CA GLY A 157 10.60 4.92 16.68
C GLY A 157 11.11 6.37 16.57
N ALA A 158 11.65 6.86 17.68
CA ALA A 158 12.07 8.26 17.81
C ALA A 158 13.44 8.53 17.20
N ILE A 159 13.64 9.77 16.76
CA ILE A 159 14.93 10.34 16.35
C ILE A 159 15.42 11.42 17.32
N ALA A 160 14.51 11.98 18.12
CA ALA A 160 14.82 12.96 19.15
C ALA A 160 13.83 12.86 20.32
N LEU A 161 14.16 13.53 21.43
CA LEU A 161 13.28 13.71 22.58
C LEU A 161 13.08 15.20 22.83
N ALA A 162 11.82 15.65 22.85
CA ALA A 162 11.47 17.01 23.22
C ALA A 162 11.68 17.25 24.73
N VAL A 163 11.93 18.49 25.13
CA VAL A 163 12.23 18.83 26.54
C VAL A 163 11.07 18.62 27.52
N ASN A 164 9.86 18.43 27.00
CA ASN A 164 8.69 17.98 27.79
C ASN A 164 8.62 16.44 27.95
N GLY A 165 9.63 15.69 27.51
CA GLY A 165 9.70 14.24 27.64
C GLY A 165 8.86 13.46 26.62
N ILE A 166 8.43 14.11 25.53
CA ILE A 166 7.69 13.48 24.44
C ILE A 166 8.64 13.17 23.27
N PRO A 167 8.62 11.95 22.72
CA PRO A 167 9.49 11.62 21.60
C PRO A 167 9.10 12.36 20.31
N ILE A 168 10.10 12.62 19.49
CA ILE A 168 9.97 13.17 18.14
C ILE A 168 10.43 12.09 17.17
N PHE A 169 9.53 11.65 16.31
CA PHE A 169 9.73 10.63 15.29
C PHE A 169 10.16 11.27 13.97
N ASN A 170 10.61 10.42 13.04
CA ASN A 170 10.97 10.86 11.70
C ASN A 170 9.77 11.57 11.03
N PRO A 171 9.93 12.75 10.40
CA PRO A 171 8.86 13.39 9.63
C PRO A 171 8.17 12.46 8.61
N GLN A 172 8.88 11.45 8.10
CA GLN A 172 8.32 10.36 7.31
C GLN A 172 7.76 9.25 8.21
N ASN A 173 6.54 8.82 7.92
CA ASN A 173 5.96 7.64 8.56
C ASN A 173 6.58 6.33 8.01
N ASN A 174 6.12 5.19 8.52
CA ASN A 174 6.59 3.85 8.10
C ASN A 174 6.42 3.53 6.60
N ARG A 175 5.64 4.33 5.86
CA ARG A 175 5.41 4.19 4.41
C ARG A 175 6.32 5.12 3.59
N GLY A 176 7.14 5.95 4.25
CA GLY A 176 7.99 6.95 3.62
C GLY A 176 7.27 8.26 3.27
N GLU A 177 5.99 8.39 3.62
CA GLU A 177 5.19 9.60 3.38
C GLU A 177 5.44 10.61 4.50
N ILE A 178 5.45 11.91 4.17
CA ILE A 178 5.63 12.97 5.16
C ILE A 178 4.32 13.17 5.93
N SER A 179 4.28 12.84 7.22
CA SER A 179 3.05 12.84 8.05
C SER A 179 2.34 14.19 8.05
N TYR A 180 3.11 15.28 8.03
CA TYR A 180 2.60 16.66 7.90
C TYR A 180 1.81 16.87 6.61
N GLU A 181 2.30 16.33 5.49
CA GLU A 181 1.70 16.54 4.17
C GLU A 181 0.42 15.71 4.00
N ILE A 182 0.29 14.57 4.66
CA ILE A 182 -0.88 13.70 4.51
C ILE A 182 -1.97 13.94 5.56
N GLY A 183 -1.83 14.96 6.41
CA GLY A 183 -2.87 15.34 7.38
C GLY A 183 -2.96 14.41 8.60
N GLU A 184 -1.89 13.68 8.91
CA GLU A 184 -1.82 12.78 10.07
C GLU A 184 -1.52 13.53 11.38
N LEU A 185 -1.10 14.81 11.31
CA LEU A 185 -0.64 15.57 12.47
C LEU A 185 -1.71 16.52 13.03
N ASP A 186 -1.72 16.67 14.35
CA ASP A 186 -2.49 17.68 15.05
C ASP A 186 -1.86 19.08 14.93
N ARG A 187 -2.53 20.09 15.50
CA ARG A 187 -2.10 21.49 15.54
C ARG A 187 -0.71 21.72 16.16
N TRP A 188 -0.17 20.75 16.89
CA TRP A 188 1.13 20.82 17.56
C TRP A 188 2.19 19.98 16.86
N GLY A 189 1.87 19.39 15.71
CA GLY A 189 2.79 18.62 14.90
C GLY A 189 3.01 17.19 15.38
N GLY A 190 2.07 16.62 16.14
CA GLY A 190 2.13 15.24 16.62
C GLY A 190 0.86 14.44 16.40
N HIS A 191 0.92 13.14 16.69
CA HIS A 191 -0.23 12.24 16.68
C HIS A 191 0.03 11.00 17.54
N CYS A 192 -0.95 10.09 17.62
CA CYS A 192 -0.79 8.82 18.31
C CYS A 192 -0.36 7.69 17.37
N GLY A 193 0.64 6.93 17.79
CA GLY A 193 1.13 5.72 17.15
C GLY A 193 0.29 4.49 17.46
N ARG A 194 0.72 3.34 16.93
CA ARG A 194 0.02 2.05 17.02
C ARG A 194 -0.17 1.53 18.45
N ALA A 195 0.54 2.08 19.43
CA ALA A 195 0.40 1.74 20.83
C ALA A 195 -0.41 2.78 21.62
N ASP A 196 -1.18 3.64 20.92
CA ASP A 196 -1.86 4.80 21.51
C ASP A 196 -0.85 5.77 22.16
N ASP A 197 0.41 5.76 21.69
CA ASP A 197 1.50 6.59 22.18
C ASP A 197 1.58 7.92 21.41
N TYR A 198 1.46 9.06 22.11
CA TYR A 198 1.59 10.35 21.47
C TYR A 198 3.07 10.69 21.17
N HIS A 199 3.35 11.18 19.97
CA HIS A 199 4.67 11.63 19.55
C HIS A 199 4.60 12.74 18.50
N TYR A 200 5.64 13.56 18.42
CA TYR A 200 5.77 14.61 17.41
C TYR A 200 6.42 14.08 16.13
N HIS A 201 6.11 14.69 14.99
CA HIS A 201 6.85 14.57 13.73
C HIS A 201 7.47 15.90 13.28
N ILE A 202 7.12 16.99 13.96
CA ILE A 202 7.66 18.33 13.77
C ILE A 202 8.23 18.82 15.10
N ALA A 203 9.29 19.62 15.06
CA ALA A 203 9.89 20.16 16.26
C ALA A 203 8.86 21.03 17.01
N PRO A 204 8.59 20.77 18.31
CA PRO A 204 7.56 21.47 19.06
C PRO A 204 8.05 22.85 19.52
N LEU A 205 8.06 23.82 18.60
CA LEU A 205 8.63 25.16 18.80
C LEU A 205 8.05 25.92 20.00
N HIS A 206 6.80 25.66 20.37
CA HIS A 206 6.12 26.26 21.52
C HIS A 206 6.78 25.96 22.87
N LEU A 207 7.59 24.89 22.96
CA LEU A 207 8.30 24.54 24.18
C LEU A 207 9.37 25.56 24.57
N GLN A 208 9.80 26.42 23.64
CA GLN A 208 10.76 27.48 23.90
C GLN A 208 10.32 28.41 25.05
N THR A 209 9.01 28.68 25.17
CA THR A 209 8.44 29.50 26.26
C THR A 209 8.79 28.95 27.64
N THR A 210 8.71 27.62 27.80
CA THR A 210 8.93 26.94 29.08
C THR A 210 10.39 26.54 29.27
N ALA A 211 11.07 26.11 28.21
CA ALA A 211 12.50 25.79 28.24
C ALA A 211 13.35 27.02 28.58
N GLY A 212 12.89 28.20 28.15
CA GLY A 212 13.59 29.46 28.30
C GLY A 212 14.30 29.87 27.01
N LYS A 213 14.46 31.17 26.82
CA LYS A 213 15.09 31.75 25.64
C LYS A 213 16.53 31.25 25.48
N GLY A 214 16.91 30.89 24.25
CA GLY A 214 18.23 30.39 23.91
C GLY A 214 18.56 29.03 24.54
N GLN A 215 17.56 28.29 25.04
CA GLN A 215 17.69 26.89 25.41
C GLN A 215 17.20 26.00 24.26
N PRO A 216 17.73 24.78 24.10
CA PRO A 216 17.20 23.83 23.14
C PRO A 216 15.78 23.39 23.53
N ILE A 217 15.00 23.03 22.51
CA ILE A 217 13.62 22.53 22.65
C ILE A 217 13.54 21.00 22.56
N ALA A 218 14.63 20.35 22.15
CA ALA A 218 14.77 18.91 22.09
C ALA A 218 16.24 18.50 22.07
N PHE A 219 16.50 17.21 22.20
CA PHE A 219 17.81 16.60 21.97
C PHE A 219 17.64 15.44 20.98
N ALA A 220 18.49 15.38 19.96
CA ALA A 220 18.57 14.22 19.09
C ALA A 220 19.10 13.02 19.89
N LEU A 221 18.74 11.79 19.48
CA LEU A 221 19.16 10.58 20.20
C LEU A 221 20.66 10.29 20.12
N ASP A 222 21.40 11.01 19.27
CA ASP A 222 22.87 11.01 19.25
C ASP A 222 23.50 11.88 20.36
N GLY A 223 22.69 12.68 21.08
CA GLY A 223 23.08 13.50 22.22
C GLY A 223 23.24 15.00 21.93
N TYR A 224 23.15 15.44 20.67
CA TYR A 224 23.28 16.86 20.33
C TYR A 224 21.95 17.63 20.52
N PRO A 225 22.00 18.88 21.00
CA PRO A 225 20.80 19.70 21.23
C PRO A 225 20.15 20.15 19.91
N ILE A 226 18.82 20.31 19.94
CA ILE A 226 18.01 20.86 18.86
C ILE A 226 17.38 22.17 19.32
N PHE A 227 17.76 23.27 18.69
CA PHE A 227 17.23 24.62 18.94
C PHE A 227 16.02 24.93 18.05
N GLY A 228 15.33 26.03 18.37
CA GLY A 228 14.25 26.56 17.55
C GLY A 228 14.74 27.18 16.23
N LEU A 229 13.95 28.11 15.68
CA LEU A 229 14.21 28.73 14.37
C LEU A 229 15.33 29.80 14.36
N THR A 230 15.96 30.05 15.51
CA THR A 230 17.00 31.09 15.69
C THR A 230 18.16 30.53 16.49
N GLU A 231 19.30 31.21 16.39
CA GLU A 231 20.41 31.04 17.32
C GLU A 231 20.01 31.40 18.76
N PRO A 232 20.78 31.00 19.78
CA PRO A 232 20.48 31.36 21.17
C PRO A 232 20.47 32.86 21.48
N ASP A 233 21.06 33.68 20.61
CA ASP A 233 21.04 35.14 20.68
C ASP A 233 19.95 35.80 19.80
N ASP A 234 19.01 34.99 19.30
CA ASP A 234 17.94 35.30 18.33
C ASP A 234 18.38 35.67 16.92
N SER A 235 19.68 35.60 16.62
CA SER A 235 20.10 35.85 15.24
C SER A 235 19.55 34.75 14.29
N PRO A 236 19.30 35.10 13.01
CA PRO A 236 18.87 34.11 12.03
C PRO A 236 19.92 33.00 11.85
N VAL A 237 19.45 31.76 11.80
CA VAL A 237 20.30 30.59 11.54
C VAL A 237 20.82 30.64 10.11
N THR A 238 22.12 30.42 9.92
CA THR A 238 22.76 30.36 8.60
C THR A 238 23.83 29.28 8.58
N GLY A 239 24.15 28.73 7.40
CA GLY A 239 25.27 27.79 7.27
C GLY A 239 24.99 26.36 7.77
N LEU A 240 23.72 25.96 7.84
CA LEU A 240 23.33 24.59 8.18
C LEU A 240 23.88 23.56 7.18
N ASP A 241 24.33 22.44 7.71
CA ASP A 241 24.75 21.27 6.94
C ASP A 241 23.54 20.39 6.52
N ALA A 242 23.84 19.24 5.90
CA ALA A 242 22.81 18.30 5.44
C ALA A 242 21.99 17.68 6.59
N CYS A 243 22.57 17.60 7.79
CA CYS A 243 21.88 17.13 8.99
C CYS A 243 21.00 18.22 9.62
N HIS A 244 20.98 19.42 9.03
CA HIS A 244 20.24 20.58 9.51
C HIS A 244 20.78 21.11 10.84
N GLY A 245 22.10 21.03 11.03
CA GLY A 245 22.84 21.62 12.14
C GLY A 245 24.11 22.33 11.70
N HIS A 246 24.85 22.89 12.66
CA HIS A 246 26.13 23.54 12.42
C HIS A 246 27.00 23.61 13.69
N GLU A 247 28.29 23.89 13.51
CA GLU A 247 29.25 24.09 14.59
C GLU A 247 29.30 25.56 15.04
N ASP A 248 29.12 25.81 16.34
CA ASP A 248 29.40 27.11 16.95
C ASP A 248 30.59 27.00 17.94
N PRO A 249 31.53 27.97 17.95
CA PRO A 249 32.70 27.91 18.83
C PRO A 249 32.41 27.88 20.34
N LYS A 250 31.22 28.31 20.79
CA LYS A 250 30.83 28.34 22.20
C LYS A 250 29.90 27.19 22.57
N LEU A 251 28.98 26.83 21.67
CA LEU A 251 27.96 25.82 21.91
C LEU A 251 28.36 24.42 21.44
N GLY A 252 29.32 24.34 20.50
CA GLY A 252 29.62 23.13 19.73
C GLY A 252 28.56 22.86 18.68
N TYR A 253 28.60 21.65 18.10
CA TYR A 253 27.61 21.23 17.11
C TYR A 253 26.20 21.19 17.71
N HIS A 254 25.22 21.72 16.99
CA HIS A 254 23.82 21.67 17.36
C HIS A 254 22.91 21.74 16.13
N TYR A 255 21.70 21.22 16.28
CA TYR A 255 20.68 21.24 15.23
C TYR A 255 19.73 22.42 15.41
N HIS A 256 19.02 22.74 14.33
CA HIS A 256 17.90 23.67 14.36
C HIS A 256 16.64 23.05 13.79
N ALA A 257 15.50 23.38 14.37
CA ALA A 257 14.19 23.11 13.78
C ALA A 257 13.98 23.90 12.47
N SER A 258 12.98 23.51 11.68
CA SER A 258 12.62 24.21 10.44
C SER A 258 11.11 24.24 10.21
N MET A 259 10.65 25.29 9.51
CA MET A 259 9.27 25.37 8.99
C MET A 259 9.11 24.67 7.64
N LYS A 260 10.20 24.10 7.10
CA LYS A 260 10.22 23.30 5.88
C LYS A 260 10.81 21.94 6.21
N TYR A 261 10.53 20.94 5.38
CA TYR A 261 11.22 19.65 5.48
C TYR A 261 12.75 19.89 5.57
N PRO A 262 13.45 19.29 6.56
CA PRO A 262 13.04 18.13 7.35
C PRO A 262 12.31 18.43 8.68
N TYR A 263 11.93 19.67 8.98
CA TYR A 263 11.22 20.12 10.19
C TYR A 263 11.93 19.95 11.54
N VAL A 264 12.79 18.95 11.69
CA VAL A 264 13.48 18.56 12.91
C VAL A 264 15.00 18.49 12.66
N ILE A 265 15.50 17.37 12.13
CA ILE A 265 16.90 17.16 11.72
C ILE A 265 16.92 16.46 10.36
N GLY A 266 17.95 16.66 9.55
CA GLY A 266 18.13 15.95 8.27
C GLY A 266 18.84 14.59 8.41
N GLY A 267 19.55 14.40 9.53
CA GLY A 267 20.43 13.25 9.78
C GLY A 267 21.07 13.34 11.15
N PHE A 268 21.61 12.24 11.65
CA PHE A 268 22.45 12.25 12.84
C PHE A 268 23.89 12.60 12.48
N HIS A 269 24.36 13.75 12.94
CA HIS A 269 25.76 14.14 13.01
C HIS A 269 26.55 13.25 13.96
N GLY A 270 25.95 12.84 15.09
CA GLY A 270 26.59 11.97 16.06
C GLY A 270 26.38 10.48 15.81
N GLU A 271 27.17 9.65 16.50
CA GLU A 271 27.04 8.19 16.46
C GLU A 271 25.70 7.72 17.05
N VAL A 272 24.98 6.91 16.28
CA VAL A 272 23.80 6.16 16.73
C VAL A 272 23.94 4.70 16.34
N VAL A 273 23.26 3.81 17.08
CA VAL A 273 23.10 2.42 16.68
C VAL A 273 21.74 2.27 16.02
N GLU A 274 21.73 1.81 14.78
CA GLU A 274 20.50 1.48 14.05
C GLU A 274 20.20 -0.02 14.18
N ALA A 275 18.98 -0.35 14.63
CA ALA A 275 18.49 -1.72 14.67
C ALA A 275 16.99 -1.74 14.36
N ASP A 276 16.50 -2.72 13.59
CA ASP A 276 15.07 -2.85 13.22
C ASP A 276 14.44 -1.58 12.62
N GLY A 277 15.24 -0.75 11.95
CA GLY A 277 14.81 0.52 11.34
C GLY A 277 14.53 1.64 12.35
N GLN A 278 15.16 1.62 13.52
CA GLN A 278 15.07 2.63 14.58
C GLN A 278 16.42 2.88 15.25
N VAL A 279 16.54 3.96 16.02
CA VAL A 279 17.67 4.14 16.96
C VAL A 279 17.49 3.21 18.15
N ASP A 280 18.54 2.47 18.51
CA ASP A 280 18.55 1.50 19.61
C ASP A 280 19.70 1.79 20.60
N PRO A 281 19.49 1.64 21.93
CA PRO A 281 18.23 1.32 22.61
C PRO A 281 17.31 2.54 22.76
N GLN A 282 16.00 2.30 22.73
CA GLN A 282 15.00 3.29 23.12
C GLN A 282 13.85 2.65 23.92
N PRO A 283 13.09 3.44 24.70
CA PRO A 283 11.90 2.97 25.39
C PRO A 283 10.88 2.28 24.48
N ARG A 284 10.10 1.36 25.07
CA ARG A 284 9.00 0.68 24.40
C ARG A 284 7.66 1.15 24.95
N ALA A 285 6.77 1.57 24.05
CA ALA A 285 5.36 1.77 24.35
C ALA A 285 4.64 0.41 24.48
N THR A 286 3.59 0.35 25.30
CA THR A 286 2.81 -0.88 25.52
C THR A 286 1.38 -0.67 25.03
N PRO A 287 0.96 -1.33 23.94
CA PRO A 287 -0.40 -1.20 23.43
C PRO A 287 -1.40 -1.81 24.41
N VAL A 288 -2.56 -1.16 24.57
CA VAL A 288 -3.71 -1.72 25.30
C VAL A 288 -4.67 -2.48 24.39
N ARG A 289 -4.67 -2.13 23.10
CA ARG A 289 -5.56 -2.66 22.06
C ARG A 289 -4.81 -2.79 20.74
N GLU A 290 -5.43 -3.45 19.77
CA GLU A 290 -4.88 -3.54 18.42
C GLU A 290 -5.01 -2.20 17.70
N ALA A 291 -3.99 -1.84 16.92
CA ALA A 291 -4.06 -0.65 16.08
C ALA A 291 -5.16 -0.82 15.02
N LEU A 292 -5.97 0.22 14.89
CA LEU A 292 -7.09 0.30 13.97
C LEU A 292 -6.64 0.93 12.63
N PRO A 293 -7.35 0.67 11.52
CA PRO A 293 -7.04 1.30 10.25
C PRO A 293 -7.34 2.80 10.27
N ALA A 294 -6.82 3.54 9.29
CA ALA A 294 -7.18 4.95 9.12
C ALA A 294 -8.67 5.12 8.78
N LEU A 295 -9.32 6.08 9.44
CA LEU A 295 -10.71 6.43 9.22
C LEU A 295 -10.79 7.55 8.18
N ARG A 296 -11.06 7.17 6.93
CA ARG A 296 -11.11 8.13 5.80
C ARG A 296 -12.27 9.12 5.99
N GLY A 297 -11.99 10.40 5.82
CA GLY A 297 -12.98 11.48 5.98
C GLY A 297 -13.28 11.85 7.42
N ALA A 298 -12.52 11.33 8.38
CA ALA A 298 -12.59 11.76 9.77
C ALA A 298 -11.71 12.99 10.01
N GLU A 299 -12.29 14.05 10.56
CA GLU A 299 -11.54 15.20 11.06
C GLU A 299 -11.71 15.29 12.58
N VAL A 300 -10.61 15.23 13.32
CA VAL A 300 -10.63 15.38 14.78
C VAL A 300 -10.84 16.84 15.14
N SER A 301 -11.99 17.14 15.75
CA SER A 301 -12.43 18.49 16.05
C SER A 301 -12.15 18.92 17.50
N ASP A 302 -12.08 17.96 18.43
CA ASP A 302 -11.81 18.25 19.84
C ASP A 302 -11.17 17.06 20.58
N PHE A 303 -10.43 17.36 21.64
CA PHE A 303 -9.91 16.38 22.60
C PHE A 303 -9.93 16.97 24.00
N ALA A 304 -10.64 16.31 24.91
CA ALA A 304 -10.84 16.80 26.26
C ALA A 304 -10.55 15.73 27.32
N LYS A 305 -9.89 16.14 28.39
CA LYS A 305 -9.83 15.38 29.64
C LYS A 305 -11.11 15.65 30.44
N THR A 306 -11.97 14.64 30.55
CA THR A 306 -13.30 14.72 31.19
C THR A 306 -13.29 14.29 32.66
N GLY A 307 -12.18 13.75 33.14
CA GLY A 307 -11.90 13.43 34.54
C GLY A 307 -10.44 13.02 34.74
N ASP A 308 -10.02 12.71 35.97
CA ASP A 308 -8.60 12.45 36.30
C ASP A 308 -7.93 11.41 35.40
N ASN A 309 -8.71 10.40 34.98
CA ASN A 309 -8.29 9.32 34.08
C ASN A 309 -9.30 9.10 32.95
N ALA A 310 -10.11 10.10 32.61
CA ALA A 310 -11.18 9.98 31.61
C ALA A 310 -11.02 11.02 30.52
N TYR A 311 -11.27 10.61 29.28
CA TYR A 311 -10.97 11.37 28.08
C TYR A 311 -12.11 11.24 27.07
N GLU A 312 -12.28 12.26 26.25
CA GLU A 312 -13.22 12.30 25.14
C GLU A 312 -12.52 12.91 23.93
N LEU A 313 -12.53 12.18 22.81
CA LEU A 313 -12.11 12.68 21.50
C LEU A 313 -13.37 12.87 20.65
N SER A 314 -13.58 14.08 20.13
CA SER A 314 -14.65 14.37 19.19
C SER A 314 -14.10 14.51 17.78
N TYR A 315 -14.77 13.93 16.81
CA TYR A 315 -14.40 14.01 15.41
C TYR A 315 -15.65 14.10 14.54
N THR A 316 -15.53 14.71 13.37
CA THR A 316 -16.57 14.68 12.35
C THR A 316 -16.26 13.56 11.38
N LEU A 317 -17.27 12.80 10.97
CA LEU A 317 -17.17 11.84 9.88
C LEU A 317 -18.41 12.00 9.00
N ASN A 318 -18.21 12.32 7.72
CA ASN A 318 -19.30 12.59 6.78
C ASN A 318 -20.28 13.67 7.28
N GLY A 319 -19.77 14.71 7.95
CA GLY A 319 -20.56 15.82 8.50
C GLY A 319 -21.33 15.50 9.79
N GLU A 320 -21.17 14.29 10.34
CA GLU A 320 -21.74 13.91 11.64
C GLU A 320 -20.68 13.94 12.74
N THR A 321 -20.98 14.61 13.85
CA THR A 321 -20.12 14.58 15.03
C THR A 321 -20.22 13.22 15.72
N ARG A 322 -19.07 12.59 15.94
CA ARG A 322 -18.89 11.29 16.61
C ARG A 322 -17.86 11.45 17.72
N GLN A 323 -17.88 10.51 18.66
CA GLN A 323 -17.05 10.63 19.86
C GLN A 323 -16.45 9.29 20.28
N VAL A 324 -15.22 9.34 20.78
CA VAL A 324 -14.57 8.23 21.49
C VAL A 324 -14.34 8.66 22.93
N ARG A 325 -15.02 8.00 23.86
CA ARG A 325 -14.82 8.20 25.29
C ARG A 325 -14.05 7.03 25.85
N TYR A 326 -13.07 7.29 26.70
CA TYR A 326 -12.35 6.22 27.37
C TYR A 326 -11.90 6.63 28.76
N ARG A 327 -11.65 5.63 29.60
CA ARG A 327 -11.13 5.81 30.95
C ARG A 327 -10.03 4.81 31.24
N ILE A 328 -9.15 5.17 32.17
CA ILE A 328 -8.13 4.28 32.74
C ILE A 328 -8.57 3.92 34.15
N GLU A 329 -8.91 2.65 34.36
CA GLU A 329 -9.37 2.17 35.66
C GLU A 329 -8.22 1.68 36.53
N PRO A 330 -8.31 1.79 37.87
CA PRO A 330 -7.26 1.34 38.79
C PRO A 330 -6.95 -0.16 38.72
N ASP A 331 -7.87 -0.96 38.19
CA ASP A 331 -7.70 -2.41 37.98
C ASP A 331 -6.92 -2.76 36.71
N GLY A 332 -6.44 -1.75 35.96
CA GLY A 332 -5.69 -1.94 34.73
C GLY A 332 -6.55 -2.13 33.48
N THR A 333 -7.87 -1.95 33.58
CA THR A 333 -8.79 -1.94 32.44
C THR A 333 -8.95 -0.55 31.82
N TYR A 334 -9.30 -0.56 30.54
CA TYR A 334 -9.53 0.63 29.73
C TYR A 334 -10.90 0.49 29.04
N PRO A 335 -12.01 0.89 29.71
CA PRO A 335 -13.31 0.95 29.05
C PRO A 335 -13.32 2.06 28.00
N PHE A 336 -13.75 1.70 26.80
CA PHE A 336 -13.98 2.58 25.65
C PHE A 336 -15.46 2.58 25.29
N GLU A 337 -15.97 3.74 24.91
CA GLU A 337 -17.29 3.96 24.37
C GLU A 337 -17.16 4.74 23.06
N PHE A 338 -17.51 4.09 21.96
CA PHE A 338 -17.52 4.65 20.62
C PHE A 338 -18.94 5.08 20.29
N ASP A 339 -19.18 6.38 20.32
CA ASP A 339 -20.40 6.98 19.80
C ASP A 339 -20.26 7.13 18.29
N ASN A 340 -20.83 6.18 17.56
CA ASN A 340 -20.78 6.14 16.10
C ASN A 340 -21.91 6.96 15.46
N GLY A 341 -22.48 7.93 16.20
CA GLY A 341 -23.58 8.75 15.74
C GLY A 341 -24.83 7.90 15.51
N ARG A 342 -25.37 7.94 14.29
CA ARG A 342 -26.58 7.18 13.93
C ARG A 342 -26.43 5.66 14.02
N ASP A 343 -25.20 5.15 13.93
CA ASP A 343 -24.92 3.71 14.05
C ASP A 343 -24.96 3.22 15.51
N GLY A 344 -25.21 4.14 16.45
CA GLY A 344 -25.33 3.86 17.87
C GLY A 344 -23.99 3.75 18.59
N VAL A 345 -24.06 3.35 19.86
CA VAL A 345 -22.91 3.33 20.76
C VAL A 345 -22.37 1.91 20.90
N THR A 346 -21.07 1.73 20.67
CA THR A 346 -20.35 0.47 20.96
C THR A 346 -19.49 0.64 22.20
N LYS A 347 -19.47 -0.35 23.09
CA LYS A 347 -18.65 -0.34 24.30
C LYS A 347 -17.69 -1.52 24.31
N GLU A 348 -16.43 -1.24 24.58
CA GLU A 348 -15.36 -2.23 24.64
C GLU A 348 -14.53 -2.01 25.90
N VAL A 349 -13.87 -3.05 26.40
CA VAL A 349 -12.99 -2.96 27.57
C VAL A 349 -11.67 -3.64 27.22
N TYR A 350 -10.58 -2.89 27.28
CA TYR A 350 -9.24 -3.39 26.99
C TYR A 350 -8.40 -3.52 28.26
N GLN A 351 -7.27 -4.22 28.17
CA GLN A 351 -6.28 -4.36 29.23
C GLN A 351 -4.89 -4.44 28.61
N ARG A 352 -3.87 -3.93 29.33
CA ARG A 352 -2.48 -4.13 28.91
C ARG A 352 -2.13 -5.62 28.92
N ARG A 353 -1.68 -6.15 27.79
CA ARG A 353 -1.14 -7.51 27.75
C ARG A 353 0.21 -7.51 28.50
N PRO A 354 0.48 -8.46 29.42
CA PRO A 354 1.79 -8.58 30.05
C PRO A 354 2.86 -8.78 28.97
N GLY A 355 3.86 -7.90 28.94
CA GLY A 355 4.89 -7.88 27.91
C GLY A 355 5.70 -9.17 27.83
N GLY A 356 5.72 -9.81 26.66
CA GLY A 356 6.76 -10.78 26.31
C GLY A 356 8.04 -10.02 25.94
N GLY A 357 8.91 -9.80 26.92
CA GLY A 357 10.25 -9.27 26.70
C GLY A 357 11.09 -10.22 25.86
N GLY A 358 11.76 -9.68 24.84
CA GLY A 358 12.73 -10.39 24.03
C GLY A 358 14.08 -10.57 24.77
N GLY A 359 14.62 -11.80 24.67
CA GLY A 359 16.04 -12.17 24.84
C GLY A 359 16.38 -13.05 26.06
N PRO A 360 17.47 -13.85 26.06
CA PRO A 360 18.16 -14.58 24.99
C PRO A 360 18.22 -16.12 25.24
N SER A 361 18.65 -16.86 24.21
CA SER A 361 19.08 -18.28 24.18
C SER A 361 19.23 -19.03 25.52
N GLY A 362 18.41 -20.07 25.71
CA GLY A 362 18.57 -21.10 26.74
C GLY A 362 18.63 -22.49 26.11
N GLY A 363 19.81 -22.89 25.64
CA GLY A 363 20.13 -24.29 25.41
C GLY A 363 20.24 -25.03 26.75
N GLY A 364 19.66 -26.22 26.83
CA GLY A 364 19.81 -27.13 27.96
C GLY A 364 19.39 -28.56 27.58
N PRO A 365 20.04 -29.59 28.13
CA PRO A 365 20.57 -30.69 27.33
C PRO A 365 19.71 -31.96 27.36
N GLY A 366 19.56 -32.61 26.21
CA GLY A 366 19.04 -33.97 26.09
C GLY A 366 20.16 -34.95 25.75
N GLU A 367 20.67 -35.66 26.75
CA GLU A 367 21.67 -36.72 26.65
C GLU A 367 21.19 -37.97 25.87
N PRO A 368 22.12 -38.86 25.44
CA PRO A 368 21.93 -39.78 24.33
C PRO A 368 21.45 -41.18 24.75
N ARG A 369 20.65 -41.81 23.90
CA ARG A 369 20.49 -43.28 23.79
C ARG A 369 20.54 -43.59 22.31
N GLY A 370 21.34 -44.52 21.81
CA GLY A 370 21.72 -45.79 22.38
C GLY A 370 21.56 -46.81 21.25
N GLN A 371 22.69 -47.16 20.66
CA GLN A 371 22.94 -48.08 19.56
C GLN A 371 22.19 -49.43 19.68
N LYS A 372 21.66 -49.93 18.55
CA LYS A 372 21.48 -51.36 18.14
C LYS A 372 20.78 -51.32 16.76
N GLY A 373 21.28 -51.86 15.66
CA GLY A 373 22.18 -52.99 15.44
C GLY A 373 21.43 -54.04 14.60
N GLY A 374 21.90 -54.36 13.40
CA GLY A 374 21.40 -55.49 12.59
C GLY A 374 21.37 -55.19 11.09
N ARG A 375 22.48 -55.42 10.37
CA ARG A 375 22.74 -56.62 9.53
C ARG A 375 21.88 -56.64 8.24
N GLY A 376 22.42 -56.76 7.03
CA GLY A 376 23.80 -57.03 6.65
C GLY A 376 23.98 -56.88 5.14
N LYS A 377 25.23 -56.64 4.75
CA LYS A 377 25.70 -56.72 3.37
C LYS A 377 26.27 -58.10 3.08
N GLY A 378 26.02 -58.57 1.87
CA GLY A 378 27.09 -59.05 0.98
C GLY A 378 26.86 -60.43 0.35
N PRO A 379 27.78 -60.86 -0.54
CA PRO A 379 28.60 -60.05 -1.45
C PRO A 379 28.82 -60.73 -2.82
N ARG A 380 29.72 -60.14 -3.63
CA ARG A 380 30.43 -60.66 -4.83
C ARG A 380 29.80 -60.23 -6.16
N GLY A 381 30.53 -59.72 -7.14
CA GLY A 381 31.96 -59.49 -7.31
C GLY A 381 32.17 -58.59 -8.53
N GLY A 382 33.33 -57.91 -8.58
CA GLY A 382 33.72 -57.10 -9.73
C GLY A 382 34.42 -57.92 -10.82
N GLY A 383 34.37 -57.45 -12.07
CA GLY A 383 35.20 -57.97 -13.16
C GLY A 383 34.76 -57.58 -14.58
N MET A 384 35.32 -56.47 -15.07
CA MET A 384 35.80 -56.21 -16.45
C MET A 384 34.85 -56.13 -17.68
N ARG A 385 34.79 -54.90 -18.21
CA ARG A 385 35.06 -54.41 -19.59
C ARG A 385 34.28 -54.97 -20.80
N ASN A 386 33.46 -54.06 -21.33
CA ASN A 386 33.28 -53.56 -22.70
C ASN A 386 32.86 -54.47 -23.87
N ASP A 387 31.85 -53.92 -24.56
CA ASP A 387 31.47 -54.03 -25.97
C ASP A 387 30.65 -55.25 -26.42
N SER A 388 29.33 -55.05 -26.50
CA SER A 388 28.39 -55.77 -27.38
C SER A 388 27.12 -54.94 -27.61
N PRO A 389 26.43 -55.15 -28.75
CA PRO A 389 25.69 -54.14 -29.51
C PRO A 389 24.32 -53.80 -28.91
N PRO A 390 23.68 -52.67 -29.32
CA PRO A 390 22.30 -52.42 -28.93
C PRO A 390 21.39 -53.55 -29.46
N PRO A 391 20.31 -53.89 -28.73
CA PRO A 391 19.44 -55.01 -29.05
C PRO A 391 18.74 -54.79 -30.41
N PRO A 392 18.26 -55.86 -31.08
CA PRO A 392 17.50 -55.72 -32.32
C PRO A 392 16.21 -54.92 -32.03
N PRO A 393 15.70 -54.14 -33.00
CA PRO A 393 14.54 -53.30 -32.78
C PRO A 393 13.31 -54.16 -32.44
N PRO A 394 12.39 -53.62 -31.62
CA PRO A 394 11.16 -54.32 -31.24
C PRO A 394 10.32 -54.66 -32.49
N PRO A 395 9.44 -55.68 -32.41
CA PRO A 395 8.62 -56.08 -33.55
C PRO A 395 7.68 -54.94 -33.95
N ARG A 396 7.62 -54.68 -35.26
CA ARG A 396 6.90 -53.56 -35.86
C ARG A 396 5.41 -53.60 -35.49
N PRO A 397 4.79 -52.50 -35.03
CA PRO A 397 3.37 -52.49 -34.68
C PRO A 397 2.49 -52.80 -35.91
N ALA A 398 1.52 -53.71 -35.76
CA ALA A 398 0.68 -54.18 -36.86
C ALA A 398 -0.23 -53.09 -37.48
N ASP A 399 -0.50 -52.02 -36.73
CA ASP A 399 -1.59 -51.08 -37.01
C ASP A 399 -1.15 -49.72 -37.60
N ALA A 400 0.15 -49.51 -37.86
CA ALA A 400 0.64 -48.24 -38.42
C ALA A 400 0.24 -48.09 -39.91
N GLY A 401 -0.29 -46.94 -40.31
CA GLY A 401 -0.64 -46.64 -41.70
C GLY A 401 0.59 -46.47 -42.62
N PRO A 402 0.44 -46.52 -43.96
CA PRO A 402 1.58 -46.47 -44.90
C PRO A 402 2.44 -45.20 -44.76
N ALA A 403 1.81 -44.05 -44.53
CA ALA A 403 2.48 -42.76 -44.38
C ALA A 403 3.27 -42.65 -43.06
N GLN A 404 2.77 -43.26 -41.99
CA GLN A 404 3.49 -43.34 -40.71
C GLN A 404 4.72 -44.25 -40.85
N ARG A 405 4.59 -45.39 -41.56
CA ARG A 405 5.72 -46.31 -41.80
C ARG A 405 6.83 -45.73 -42.67
N SER A 406 6.52 -44.78 -43.57
CA SER A 406 7.55 -44.13 -44.41
C SER A 406 8.29 -43.00 -43.69
N ALA A 407 7.66 -42.43 -42.65
CA ALA A 407 8.18 -41.31 -41.87
C ALA A 407 8.88 -41.74 -40.57
N ASP A 408 8.55 -42.91 -40.01
CA ASP A 408 9.30 -43.54 -38.90
C ASP A 408 10.57 -44.21 -39.45
N LEU A 409 11.65 -43.43 -39.53
CA LEU A 409 12.89 -43.84 -40.20
C LEU A 409 13.72 -44.83 -39.37
N ASN A 410 13.61 -44.78 -38.04
CA ASN A 410 14.35 -45.66 -37.13
C ASN A 410 13.54 -46.91 -36.71
N ALA A 411 12.25 -46.97 -37.09
CA ALA A 411 11.31 -48.04 -36.81
C ALA A 411 11.05 -48.30 -35.32
N ASP A 412 11.09 -47.25 -34.49
CA ASP A 412 10.84 -47.32 -33.05
C ASP A 412 9.34 -47.23 -32.68
N GLY A 413 8.47 -47.00 -33.68
CA GLY A 413 7.03 -46.91 -33.51
C GLY A 413 6.50 -45.48 -33.33
N PHE A 414 7.38 -44.49 -33.29
CA PHE A 414 7.05 -43.06 -33.18
C PHE A 414 7.73 -42.27 -34.30
N VAL A 415 7.18 -41.11 -34.64
CA VAL A 415 7.84 -40.22 -35.64
C VAL A 415 8.25 -38.93 -34.94
N SER A 416 9.55 -38.75 -34.71
CA SER A 416 10.05 -37.48 -34.17
C SER A 416 9.95 -36.35 -35.20
N ALA A 417 9.96 -35.10 -34.73
CA ALA A 417 10.00 -33.92 -35.60
C ALA A 417 11.18 -33.96 -36.60
N GLN A 418 12.32 -34.53 -36.17
CA GLN A 418 13.51 -34.66 -37.00
C GLN A 418 13.30 -35.71 -38.11
N GLU A 419 12.66 -36.83 -37.81
CA GLU A 419 12.36 -37.87 -38.79
C GLU A 419 11.28 -37.42 -39.77
N PHE A 420 10.26 -36.71 -39.28
CA PHE A 420 9.22 -36.11 -40.12
C PHE A 420 9.80 -35.08 -41.09
N ALA A 421 10.68 -34.21 -40.61
CA ALA A 421 11.39 -33.24 -41.43
C ALA A 421 12.35 -33.91 -42.43
N THR A 422 13.01 -34.98 -42.01
CA THR A 422 13.92 -35.76 -42.87
C THR A 422 13.16 -36.51 -43.97
N SER A 423 11.98 -37.06 -43.65
CA SER A 423 11.08 -37.66 -44.65
C SER A 423 10.56 -36.61 -45.63
N ALA A 424 10.08 -35.45 -45.14
CA ALA A 424 9.59 -34.36 -45.99
C ALA A 424 10.67 -33.81 -46.93
N LYS A 425 11.92 -33.72 -46.45
CA LYS A 425 13.07 -33.34 -47.30
C LYS A 425 13.36 -34.39 -48.37
N ARG A 426 13.35 -35.68 -48.01
CA ARG A 426 13.53 -36.79 -48.97
C ARG A 426 12.44 -36.81 -50.04
N ASP A 427 11.19 -36.57 -49.64
CA ASP A 427 10.04 -36.53 -50.54
C ASP A 427 10.12 -35.30 -51.48
N PHE A 428 10.62 -34.17 -50.99
CA PHE A 428 10.92 -32.99 -51.83
C PHE A 428 12.05 -33.25 -52.84
N GLU A 429 13.14 -33.91 -52.42
CA GLU A 429 14.29 -34.21 -53.27
C GLU A 429 13.99 -35.29 -54.33
N SER A 430 12.98 -36.14 -54.09
CA SER A 430 12.52 -37.18 -55.03
C SER A 430 11.34 -36.76 -55.91
N ALA A 431 10.72 -35.60 -55.63
CA ALA A 431 9.66 -35.04 -56.46
C ALA A 431 10.21 -34.46 -57.79
N PRO A 432 9.47 -34.57 -58.91
CA PRO A 432 9.86 -33.90 -60.16
C PRO A 432 10.00 -32.39 -59.94
N ARG A 433 11.04 -31.76 -60.50
CA ARG A 433 11.36 -30.33 -60.27
C ARG A 433 10.13 -29.43 -60.51
N GLY A 434 9.52 -28.98 -59.41
CA GLY A 434 8.42 -28.03 -59.37
C GLY A 434 8.84 -26.72 -58.69
N SER A 435 7.99 -25.70 -58.79
CA SER A 435 8.27 -24.31 -58.42
C SER A 435 8.35 -24.01 -56.91
N ALA A 436 8.14 -25.01 -56.04
CA ALA A 436 8.23 -24.82 -54.59
C ALA A 436 9.67 -24.93 -54.12
N THR A 437 10.10 -24.04 -53.23
CA THR A 437 11.44 -24.08 -52.63
C THR A 437 11.51 -25.08 -51.48
N LEU A 438 12.72 -25.59 -51.18
CA LEU A 438 12.94 -26.46 -50.03
C LEU A 438 12.51 -25.79 -48.71
N SER A 439 12.71 -24.47 -48.60
CA SER A 439 12.32 -23.71 -47.41
C SER A 439 10.79 -23.71 -47.21
N GLU A 440 10.02 -23.53 -48.28
CA GLU A 440 8.55 -23.55 -48.21
C GLU A 440 8.03 -24.97 -47.89
N ALA A 441 8.64 -26.00 -48.49
CA ALA A 441 8.31 -27.39 -48.20
C ALA A 441 8.57 -27.74 -46.71
N MET A 442 9.70 -27.29 -46.16
CA MET A 442 10.06 -27.51 -44.76
C MET A 442 9.19 -26.69 -43.79
N SER A 443 8.84 -25.45 -44.11
CA SER A 443 7.89 -24.65 -43.32
C SER A 443 6.51 -25.31 -43.28
N LYS A 444 6.02 -25.79 -44.42
CA LYS A 444 4.73 -26.51 -44.49
C LYS A 444 4.78 -27.83 -43.73
N ALA A 445 5.90 -28.56 -43.77
CA ALA A 445 6.10 -29.77 -42.98
C ALA A 445 6.10 -29.48 -41.48
N ARG A 446 6.71 -28.37 -41.04
CA ARG A 446 6.71 -27.93 -39.64
C ARG A 446 5.31 -27.58 -39.15
N GLU A 447 4.53 -26.83 -39.93
CA GLU A 447 3.14 -26.52 -39.60
C GLU A 447 2.27 -27.79 -39.55
N THR A 448 2.49 -28.73 -40.47
CA THR A 448 1.76 -29.99 -40.52
C THR A 448 2.09 -30.86 -39.32
N PHE A 449 3.37 -30.94 -38.93
CA PHE A 449 3.81 -31.65 -37.73
C PHE A 449 3.17 -31.06 -36.48
N GLN A 450 3.19 -29.72 -36.33
CA GLN A 450 2.56 -29.03 -35.19
C GLN A 450 1.04 -29.21 -35.11
N LYS A 451 0.37 -29.43 -36.25
CA LYS A 451 -1.06 -29.72 -36.27
C LYS A 451 -1.38 -31.17 -35.89
N LEU A 452 -0.51 -32.11 -36.24
CA LEU A 452 -0.69 -33.53 -35.94
C LEU A 452 -0.25 -33.87 -34.50
N ASP A 453 0.78 -33.21 -33.98
CA ASP A 453 1.31 -33.32 -32.62
C ASP A 453 0.37 -32.60 -31.63
N ARG A 454 -0.80 -33.21 -31.44
CA ARG A 454 -1.92 -32.61 -30.70
C ARG A 454 -1.57 -32.45 -29.21
N ASN A 455 -0.75 -33.34 -28.68
CA ASN A 455 -0.27 -33.26 -27.31
C ASN A 455 1.00 -32.41 -27.14
N ARG A 456 1.59 -31.92 -28.25
CA ARG A 456 2.78 -31.05 -28.32
C ARG A 456 4.04 -31.66 -27.67
N ASN A 457 4.19 -32.98 -27.73
CA ASN A 457 5.30 -33.70 -27.11
C ASN A 457 6.52 -33.86 -28.03
N GLY A 458 6.45 -33.39 -29.28
CA GLY A 458 7.54 -33.44 -30.26
C GLY A 458 7.68 -34.78 -30.98
N LYS A 459 6.73 -35.71 -30.82
CA LYS A 459 6.69 -37.04 -31.46
C LYS A 459 5.26 -37.42 -31.84
N LEU A 460 5.05 -37.80 -33.09
CA LEU A 460 3.73 -38.29 -33.52
C LEU A 460 3.54 -39.75 -33.12
N GLU A 461 2.56 -39.97 -32.25
CA GLU A 461 2.16 -41.31 -31.80
C GLU A 461 1.15 -41.94 -32.78
N PRO A 462 1.02 -43.28 -32.84
CA PRO A 462 0.08 -43.95 -33.78
C PRO A 462 -1.37 -43.48 -33.68
N GLN A 463 -1.80 -43.05 -32.50
CA GLN A 463 -3.16 -42.55 -32.24
C GLN A 463 -3.38 -41.14 -32.81
N GLU A 464 -2.31 -40.36 -32.93
CA GLU A 464 -2.36 -38.99 -33.44
C GLU A 464 -2.48 -38.93 -34.96
N TRP A 465 -2.09 -40.00 -35.66
CA TRP A 465 -2.24 -40.17 -37.11
C TRP A 465 -3.67 -40.46 -37.58
N GLN A 466 -4.60 -40.79 -36.67
CA GLN A 466 -6.00 -41.06 -37.05
C GLN A 466 -6.84 -39.77 -37.03
N ALA A 467 -7.43 -39.42 -38.17
CA ALA A 467 -8.31 -38.26 -38.35
C ALA A 467 -9.70 -38.48 -37.73
N ALA A 468 -10.27 -37.45 -37.12
CA ALA A 468 -11.64 -37.47 -36.55
C ALA A 468 -12.74 -37.55 -37.64
N PRO A 469 -13.91 -38.15 -37.38
CA PRO A 469 -14.98 -38.32 -38.38
C PRO A 469 -15.77 -37.02 -38.64
N ALA A 470 -16.35 -36.90 -39.84
CA ALA A 470 -17.00 -35.70 -40.39
C ALA A 470 -18.37 -35.33 -39.77
N PRO A 471 -18.84 -34.07 -39.86
CA PRO A 471 -20.03 -33.58 -39.16
C PRO A 471 -21.34 -33.80 -39.95
N PRO A 472 -22.52 -33.93 -39.28
CA PRO A 472 -23.82 -33.79 -39.93
C PRO A 472 -24.38 -32.35 -39.83
N PRO A 473 -25.41 -31.99 -40.63
CA PRO A 473 -25.66 -30.61 -41.06
C PRO A 473 -26.61 -29.81 -40.14
N ALA A 474 -26.54 -28.48 -40.27
CA ALA A 474 -27.38 -27.47 -39.59
C ALA A 474 -28.78 -27.30 -40.27
N PRO A 475 -29.72 -26.44 -39.79
CA PRO A 475 -29.77 -25.63 -38.55
C PRO A 475 -31.12 -25.71 -37.78
N SER A 476 -31.20 -25.20 -36.54
CA SER A 476 -32.32 -24.39 -36.03
C SER A 476 -32.05 -23.77 -34.64
N ALA A 477 -32.24 -22.45 -34.58
CA ALA A 477 -32.65 -21.55 -33.48
C ALA A 477 -32.16 -21.76 -32.03
N VAL A 478 -31.37 -20.76 -31.57
CA VAL A 478 -31.40 -20.02 -30.29
C VAL A 478 -31.63 -20.81 -28.99
N THR A 479 -30.60 -20.91 -28.15
CA THR A 479 -30.58 -20.36 -26.77
C THR A 479 -29.15 -20.36 -26.22
N SER A 480 -28.82 -19.30 -25.48
CA SER A 480 -27.54 -18.98 -24.84
C SER A 480 -27.19 -19.90 -23.66
N GLU A 481 -25.93 -20.37 -23.60
CA GLU A 481 -25.26 -20.87 -22.40
C GLU A 481 -24.18 -19.86 -21.92
N PRO A 482 -23.84 -19.82 -20.61
CA PRO A 482 -22.97 -18.82 -19.99
C PRO A 482 -21.48 -19.03 -20.33
N PRO A 483 -20.61 -18.00 -20.19
CA PRO A 483 -19.20 -18.09 -20.57
C PRO A 483 -18.38 -18.99 -19.61
N ALA A 484 -17.37 -19.65 -20.19
CA ALA A 484 -16.43 -20.61 -19.59
C ALA A 484 -15.56 -20.02 -18.43
N PRO A 485 -14.97 -20.86 -17.55
CA PRO A 485 -14.18 -20.42 -16.40
C PRO A 485 -12.94 -19.59 -16.78
N MET A 486 -12.64 -18.58 -15.94
CA MET A 486 -11.57 -17.60 -16.10
C MET A 486 -10.19 -18.29 -16.21
N GLN A 487 -9.44 -17.99 -17.27
CA GLN A 487 -8.11 -18.56 -17.54
C GLN A 487 -7.03 -17.99 -16.59
N SER A 488 -5.99 -18.78 -16.31
CA SER A 488 -4.84 -18.38 -15.49
C SER A 488 -4.07 -17.20 -16.10
N ARG A 489 -3.59 -16.32 -15.22
CA ARG A 489 -3.08 -14.98 -15.57
C ARG A 489 -1.57 -15.02 -15.75
N SER A 490 -1.11 -14.88 -16.98
CA SER A 490 0.30 -14.87 -17.39
C SER A 490 0.72 -13.47 -17.83
N SER A 491 1.88 -12.97 -17.38
CA SER A 491 2.38 -11.64 -17.75
C SER A 491 2.97 -11.54 -19.16
N ASP A 492 3.18 -12.68 -19.84
CA ASP A 492 3.67 -12.73 -21.22
C ASP A 492 2.74 -13.53 -22.15
N GLY A 493 1.55 -13.89 -21.63
CA GLY A 493 0.53 -14.69 -22.30
C GLY A 493 0.93 -16.13 -22.62
N LYS A 494 2.10 -16.59 -22.15
CA LYS A 494 2.67 -17.92 -22.51
C LYS A 494 3.07 -18.71 -21.28
N PHE A 495 3.80 -18.09 -20.35
CA PHE A 495 4.24 -18.70 -19.11
C PHE A 495 3.04 -18.98 -18.22
N LEU A 496 2.72 -20.26 -18.02
CA LEU A 496 1.45 -20.66 -17.43
C LEU A 496 1.67 -21.49 -16.17
N LEU A 497 1.23 -20.98 -15.03
CA LEU A 497 1.08 -21.72 -13.79
C LEU A 497 -0.29 -22.39 -13.75
N THR A 498 -0.31 -23.69 -13.47
CA THR A 498 -1.50 -24.52 -13.30
C THR A 498 -1.31 -25.48 -12.11
N SER A 499 -2.36 -26.21 -11.78
CA SER A 499 -2.31 -27.27 -10.79
C SER A 499 -3.24 -28.41 -11.21
N PRO A 500 -2.88 -29.68 -10.97
CA PRO A 500 -3.80 -30.79 -11.14
C PRO A 500 -4.87 -30.86 -10.03
N ARG A 501 -4.75 -30.05 -8.96
CA ARG A 501 -5.64 -30.10 -7.78
C ARG A 501 -6.26 -28.75 -7.43
N LEU A 502 -5.81 -27.67 -8.06
CA LEU A 502 -6.34 -26.33 -7.90
C LEU A 502 -6.89 -25.83 -9.24
N GLU A 503 -8.03 -25.16 -9.22
CA GLU A 503 -8.67 -24.55 -10.38
C GLU A 503 -8.83 -23.04 -10.12
N ASP A 504 -8.49 -22.18 -11.09
CA ASP A 504 -8.49 -20.72 -10.89
C ASP A 504 -9.88 -20.21 -10.48
N GLY A 505 -9.93 -19.48 -9.38
CA GLY A 505 -11.16 -18.94 -8.79
C GLY A 505 -12.02 -19.95 -8.03
N ALA A 506 -11.67 -21.24 -8.04
CA ALA A 506 -12.43 -22.27 -7.33
C ALA A 506 -12.07 -22.34 -5.83
N ARG A 507 -12.84 -23.12 -5.05
CA ARG A 507 -12.56 -23.34 -3.63
C ARG A 507 -11.30 -24.21 -3.46
N MET A 508 -10.44 -23.81 -2.52
CA MET A 508 -9.26 -24.59 -2.17
C MET A 508 -9.66 -25.93 -1.52
N PRO A 509 -9.17 -27.08 -2.03
CA PRO A 509 -9.37 -28.37 -1.38
C PRO A 509 -8.90 -28.37 0.08
N VAL A 510 -9.69 -28.98 0.96
CA VAL A 510 -9.52 -28.92 2.43
C VAL A 510 -8.17 -29.47 2.90
N GLU A 511 -7.59 -30.42 2.18
CA GLU A 511 -6.29 -31.02 2.45
C GLU A 511 -5.12 -30.01 2.42
N PHE A 512 -5.28 -28.88 1.71
CA PHE A 512 -4.29 -27.80 1.62
C PHE A 512 -4.58 -26.65 2.60
N THR A 513 -5.68 -26.71 3.35
CA THR A 513 -6.06 -25.70 4.34
C THR A 513 -5.72 -26.20 5.76
N GLY A 514 -5.77 -25.29 6.74
CA GLY A 514 -5.60 -25.64 8.15
C GLY A 514 -6.77 -26.46 8.72
N ASP A 515 -7.87 -26.60 7.97
CA ASP A 515 -9.01 -27.46 8.34
C ASP A 515 -8.76 -28.94 7.95
N GLY A 516 -7.72 -29.22 7.15
CA GLY A 516 -7.31 -30.57 6.73
C GLY A 516 -5.87 -30.89 7.10
N SER A 517 -5.15 -31.59 6.20
CA SER A 517 -3.76 -32.01 6.44
C SER A 517 -2.73 -30.87 6.41
N GLY A 518 -3.10 -29.69 5.89
CA GLY A 518 -2.19 -28.55 5.75
C GLY A 518 -1.03 -28.79 4.78
N GLY A 519 -1.24 -29.62 3.75
CA GLY A 519 -0.22 -29.91 2.73
C GLY A 519 -0.04 -28.77 1.73
N THR A 520 1.11 -28.69 1.06
CA THR A 520 1.28 -27.75 -0.06
C THR A 520 0.62 -28.29 -1.32
N PRO A 521 -0.07 -27.44 -2.11
CA PRO A 521 -0.71 -27.89 -3.34
C PRO A 521 0.33 -28.25 -4.41
N PRO A 522 0.08 -29.29 -5.24
CA PRO A 522 0.92 -29.57 -6.39
C PRO A 522 0.77 -28.46 -7.43
N LEU A 523 1.87 -28.01 -8.00
CA LEU A 523 1.89 -26.95 -9.01
C LEU A 523 2.64 -27.44 -10.25
N THR A 524 2.22 -27.00 -11.41
CA THR A 524 2.87 -27.29 -12.69
C THR A 524 2.93 -26.00 -13.47
N TRP A 525 4.01 -25.79 -14.22
CA TRP A 525 4.10 -24.64 -15.10
C TRP A 525 4.73 -24.99 -16.43
N SER A 526 4.35 -24.24 -17.46
CA SER A 526 4.79 -24.46 -18.83
C SER A 526 5.21 -23.15 -19.49
N SER A 527 6.00 -23.26 -20.55
CA SER A 527 6.47 -22.14 -21.37
C SER A 527 7.21 -21.03 -20.59
N PRO A 528 8.19 -21.33 -19.72
CA PRO A 528 8.99 -20.29 -19.10
C PRO A 528 9.73 -19.46 -20.16
N PRO A 529 9.88 -18.13 -19.97
CA PRO A 529 10.60 -17.27 -20.91
C PRO A 529 12.03 -17.74 -21.16
N GLN A 530 12.53 -17.47 -22.36
CA GLN A 530 13.93 -17.71 -22.68
C GLN A 530 14.84 -16.90 -21.73
N GLY A 531 15.87 -17.55 -21.19
CA GLY A 531 16.78 -16.94 -20.22
C GLY A 531 16.39 -17.19 -18.76
N THR A 532 15.30 -17.91 -18.49
CA THR A 532 14.94 -18.31 -17.12
C THR A 532 16.01 -19.23 -16.53
N THR A 533 16.67 -18.77 -15.47
CA THR A 533 17.70 -19.53 -14.73
C THR A 533 17.21 -20.05 -13.38
N SER A 534 16.22 -19.38 -12.78
CA SER A 534 15.57 -19.81 -11.54
C SER A 534 14.11 -19.35 -11.49
N TYR A 535 13.35 -19.91 -10.53
CA TYR A 535 12.01 -19.43 -10.18
C TYR A 535 11.93 -19.01 -8.70
N ALA A 536 10.97 -18.15 -8.43
CA ALA A 536 10.48 -17.86 -7.09
C ALA A 536 8.95 -17.96 -7.06
N LEU A 537 8.40 -18.32 -5.91
CA LEU A 537 6.96 -18.47 -5.71
C LEU A 537 6.54 -17.72 -4.46
N ILE A 538 5.45 -16.97 -4.58
CA ILE A 538 4.79 -16.29 -3.47
C ILE A 538 3.31 -16.69 -3.49
N MET A 539 2.82 -17.19 -2.37
CA MET A 539 1.38 -17.28 -2.11
C MET A 539 0.99 -16.19 -1.13
N ASP A 540 0.06 -15.31 -1.49
CA ASP A 540 -0.44 -14.26 -0.63
C ASP A 540 -1.96 -14.07 -0.73
N HIS A 541 -2.52 -13.33 0.23
CA HIS A 541 -3.90 -12.86 0.20
C HIS A 541 -3.87 -11.39 0.59
N ILE A 542 -4.69 -10.59 -0.08
CA ILE A 542 -4.95 -9.20 0.27
C ILE A 542 -6.34 -9.18 0.90
N ASP A 543 -6.45 -8.72 2.14
CA ASP A 543 -7.75 -8.58 2.78
C ASP A 543 -8.50 -7.33 2.28
N LYS A 544 -9.75 -7.20 2.71
CA LYS A 544 -10.65 -6.08 2.39
C LYS A 544 -10.07 -4.70 2.75
N ASP A 545 -9.05 -4.65 3.60
CA ASP A 545 -8.40 -3.44 4.08
C ASP A 545 -7.04 -3.20 3.36
N GLY A 546 -6.73 -3.99 2.33
CA GLY A 546 -5.53 -3.88 1.51
C GLY A 546 -4.28 -4.52 2.15
N MET A 547 -4.39 -5.16 3.31
CA MET A 547 -3.25 -5.76 4.01
C MET A 547 -2.91 -7.12 3.40
N THR A 548 -1.64 -7.30 3.05
CA THR A 548 -1.15 -8.54 2.45
C THR A 548 -0.64 -9.50 3.52
N LYS A 549 -1.16 -10.74 3.53
CA LYS A 549 -0.57 -11.87 4.28
C LYS A 549 -0.01 -12.88 3.29
N TRP A 550 1.24 -13.32 3.49
CA TRP A 550 1.86 -14.35 2.67
C TRP A 550 1.91 -15.68 3.39
N TYR A 551 1.54 -16.73 2.68
CA TYR A 551 1.34 -18.08 3.19
C TYR A 551 2.44 -19.02 2.71
N TRP A 552 3.11 -18.70 1.61
CA TRP A 552 4.19 -19.52 1.07
C TRP A 552 5.22 -18.65 0.34
N THR A 553 6.50 -18.83 0.65
CA THR A 553 7.61 -18.20 -0.08
C THR A 553 8.65 -19.27 -0.41
N LEU A 554 8.93 -19.43 -1.71
CA LEU A 554 9.99 -20.30 -2.22
C LEU A 554 10.86 -19.52 -3.19
N TYR A 555 12.15 -19.78 -3.19
CA TYR A 555 13.10 -19.15 -4.10
C TYR A 555 14.30 -20.05 -4.38
N ASP A 556 15.12 -19.66 -5.34
CA ASP A 556 16.19 -20.50 -5.89
C ASP A 556 15.69 -21.87 -6.37
N LEU A 557 14.45 -21.93 -6.87
CA LEU A 557 13.96 -23.09 -7.60
C LEU A 557 14.73 -23.17 -8.93
N PRO A 558 15.37 -24.29 -9.29
CA PRO A 558 16.10 -24.40 -10.55
C PRO A 558 15.22 -24.06 -11.77
N GLY A 559 15.75 -23.29 -12.73
CA GLY A 559 15.04 -22.93 -13.97
C GLY A 559 14.60 -24.13 -14.83
N THR A 560 15.18 -25.31 -14.57
CA THR A 560 14.81 -26.59 -15.19
C THR A 560 13.57 -27.25 -14.57
N LEU A 561 13.10 -26.79 -13.42
CA LEU A 561 11.86 -27.30 -12.83
C LEU A 561 10.65 -26.82 -13.63
N THR A 562 9.70 -27.71 -13.82
CA THR A 562 8.39 -27.43 -14.44
C THR A 562 7.22 -27.83 -13.53
N GLN A 563 7.51 -28.33 -12.33
CA GLN A 563 6.51 -28.74 -11.37
C GLN A 563 7.05 -28.74 -9.92
N LEU A 564 6.14 -28.53 -8.98
CA LEU A 564 6.31 -28.83 -7.56
C LEU A 564 5.32 -29.93 -7.18
N PRO A 565 5.79 -31.11 -6.72
CA PRO A 565 4.89 -32.15 -6.24
C PRO A 565 4.19 -31.72 -4.93
N GLU A 566 3.10 -32.41 -4.61
CA GLU A 566 2.43 -32.26 -3.31
C GLU A 566 3.42 -32.54 -2.18
N ALA A 567 3.40 -31.72 -1.13
CA ALA A 567 4.32 -31.80 0.01
C ALA A 567 5.83 -31.72 -0.38
N ALA A 568 6.16 -31.01 -1.46
CA ALA A 568 7.54 -30.79 -1.88
C ALA A 568 8.39 -30.21 -0.74
N SER A 569 9.45 -30.92 -0.37
CA SER A 569 10.53 -30.43 0.50
C SER A 569 11.84 -30.51 -0.27
N ALA A 570 12.71 -29.51 -0.08
CA ALA A 570 14.09 -29.46 -0.64
C ALA A 570 14.26 -29.27 -2.16
N MET A 571 13.31 -28.66 -2.87
CA MET A 571 13.43 -28.33 -4.31
C MET A 571 13.99 -26.91 -4.58
N GLY A 572 14.15 -26.12 -3.52
CA GLY A 572 14.66 -24.76 -3.48
C GLY A 572 14.83 -24.33 -2.03
N LYS A 573 14.97 -23.03 -1.78
CA LYS A 573 14.98 -22.45 -0.44
C LYS A 573 13.58 -21.98 -0.06
N THR A 574 13.24 -22.13 1.21
CA THR A 574 11.96 -21.72 1.76
C THR A 574 12.16 -20.50 2.65
N GLY A 575 11.38 -19.45 2.41
CA GLY A 575 11.35 -18.27 3.25
C GLY A 575 10.34 -18.39 4.39
N THR A 576 10.08 -17.27 5.07
CA THR A 576 9.08 -17.18 6.13
C THR A 576 7.68 -16.98 5.56
N ASN A 577 6.67 -17.41 6.31
CA ASN A 577 5.27 -17.01 6.15
C ASN A 577 4.93 -15.79 7.03
N PHE A 578 3.70 -15.29 6.96
CA PHE A 578 3.25 -14.10 7.69
C PHE A 578 3.35 -14.21 9.23
N LYS A 579 3.53 -15.42 9.78
CA LYS A 579 3.77 -15.67 11.21
C LYS A 579 5.26 -15.67 11.58
N GLY A 580 6.14 -15.33 10.63
CA GLY A 580 7.60 -15.35 10.80
C GLY A 580 8.21 -16.75 10.88
N ARG A 581 7.47 -17.80 10.47
CA ARG A 581 7.98 -19.19 10.48
C ARG A 581 8.40 -19.60 9.08
N VAL A 582 9.50 -20.35 8.97
CA VAL A 582 9.90 -20.95 7.70
C VAL A 582 8.90 -22.03 7.31
N GLY A 583 8.38 -21.98 6.08
CA GLY A 583 7.47 -22.99 5.56
C GLY A 583 6.10 -22.46 5.15
N TYR A 584 5.32 -23.36 4.55
CA TYR A 584 3.93 -23.11 4.21
C TYR A 584 3.08 -22.93 5.47
N GLU A 585 2.30 -21.84 5.50
CA GLU A 585 1.22 -21.67 6.46
C GLU A 585 -0.10 -21.98 5.75
N PRO A 586 -0.78 -23.10 6.08
CA PRO A 586 -2.04 -23.43 5.46
C PRO A 586 -3.11 -22.35 5.73
N PRO A 587 -3.89 -21.94 4.73
CA PRO A 587 -5.04 -21.07 4.93
C PRO A 587 -5.97 -21.62 6.02
N HIS A 588 -6.19 -20.85 7.08
CA HIS A 588 -7.07 -21.23 8.17
C HIS A 588 -7.91 -20.00 8.52
N SER A 589 -8.91 -19.73 7.67
CA SER A 589 -9.65 -18.47 7.69
C SER A 589 -10.66 -18.41 8.83
N GLN A 590 -10.22 -18.10 10.04
CA GLN A 590 -11.16 -17.81 11.12
C GLN A 590 -11.85 -16.45 10.85
N GLY A 591 -13.18 -16.44 10.89
CA GLY A 591 -14.04 -15.28 10.60
C GLY A 591 -14.94 -15.48 9.36
N PRO A 592 -16.04 -14.71 9.24
CA PRO A 592 -16.99 -14.84 8.13
C PRO A 592 -16.40 -14.37 6.79
N GLY A 593 -16.77 -15.06 5.71
CA GLY A 593 -16.49 -14.65 4.33
C GLY A 593 -15.39 -15.46 3.63
N GLU A 594 -15.53 -15.61 2.31
CA GLU A 594 -14.51 -16.21 1.45
C GLU A 594 -13.34 -15.25 1.24
N LYS A 595 -12.11 -15.75 1.36
CA LYS A 595 -10.87 -15.01 1.07
C LYS A 595 -10.24 -15.56 -0.19
N THR A 596 -9.71 -14.68 -1.04
CA THR A 596 -8.98 -15.06 -2.25
C THR A 596 -7.48 -15.09 -1.98
N TYR A 597 -6.86 -16.25 -2.21
CA TYR A 597 -5.44 -16.50 -2.10
C TYR A 597 -4.84 -16.58 -3.50
N THR A 598 -3.77 -15.84 -3.77
CA THR A 598 -3.07 -15.83 -5.06
C THR A 598 -1.73 -16.51 -4.91
N ILE A 599 -1.46 -17.53 -5.72
CA ILE A 599 -0.15 -18.14 -5.90
C ILE A 599 0.46 -17.55 -7.16
N THR A 600 1.58 -16.85 -7.05
CA THR A 600 2.32 -16.27 -8.17
C THR A 600 3.68 -16.93 -8.28
N LEU A 601 3.98 -17.45 -9.47
CA LEU A 601 5.28 -17.97 -9.85
C LEU A 601 6.00 -16.94 -10.73
N TYR A 602 7.25 -16.65 -10.42
CA TYR A 602 8.11 -15.72 -11.15
C TYR A 602 9.24 -16.49 -11.83
N ALA A 603 9.42 -16.27 -13.14
CA ALA A 603 10.56 -16.75 -13.90
C ALA A 603 11.66 -15.68 -13.90
N LEU A 604 12.89 -16.04 -13.49
CA LEU A 604 13.95 -15.08 -13.22
C LEU A 604 15.16 -15.30 -14.14
N ALA A 605 15.75 -14.20 -14.62
CA ALA A 605 16.94 -14.21 -15.47
C ALA A 605 18.22 -14.61 -14.73
N ALA A 606 18.26 -14.44 -13.41
CA ALA A 606 19.40 -14.76 -12.56
C ALA A 606 18.95 -15.28 -11.19
N ALA A 607 19.84 -16.03 -10.52
CA ALA A 607 19.68 -16.36 -9.11
C ALA A 607 19.55 -15.09 -8.26
N ILE A 608 18.84 -15.19 -7.14
CA ILE A 608 18.58 -14.06 -6.26
C ILE A 608 19.35 -14.21 -4.96
N ASP A 609 19.81 -13.09 -4.42
CA ASP A 609 20.34 -13.01 -3.06
C ASP A 609 19.43 -12.07 -2.26
N PRO A 610 18.58 -12.61 -1.37
CA PRO A 610 17.74 -11.81 -0.51
C PRO A 610 18.48 -10.93 0.50
N GLY A 611 19.81 -11.08 0.65
CA GLY A 611 20.62 -10.28 1.57
C GLY A 611 20.36 -10.57 3.06
N VAL A 612 19.53 -11.58 3.35
CA VAL A 612 19.16 -12.02 4.70
C VAL A 612 19.18 -13.55 4.80
N PRO A 613 19.41 -14.12 5.99
CA PRO A 613 19.35 -15.57 6.20
C PRO A 613 17.99 -16.18 5.80
N PRO A 614 17.93 -17.46 5.37
CA PRO A 614 16.68 -18.08 4.90
C PRO A 614 15.50 -18.01 5.87
N ASP A 615 15.76 -18.03 7.18
CA ASP A 615 14.76 -17.88 8.24
C ASP A 615 14.26 -16.44 8.45
N GLN A 616 14.74 -15.50 7.64
CA GLN A 616 14.35 -14.09 7.62
C GLN A 616 13.90 -13.62 6.23
N VAL A 617 13.94 -14.48 5.20
CA VAL A 617 13.45 -14.13 3.86
C VAL A 617 11.93 -14.10 3.86
N ASP A 618 11.34 -12.91 4.03
CA ASP A 618 9.90 -12.68 3.91
C ASP A 618 9.49 -12.34 2.45
N ARG A 619 8.19 -12.08 2.24
CA ARG A 619 7.65 -11.70 0.93
C ARG A 619 8.36 -10.47 0.34
N ASN A 620 8.64 -9.46 1.15
CA ASN A 620 9.18 -8.19 0.66
C ASN A 620 10.67 -8.31 0.33
N ALA A 621 11.44 -9.01 1.17
CA ALA A 621 12.83 -9.36 0.87
C ALA A 621 12.92 -10.14 -0.46
N LEU A 622 11.99 -11.08 -0.68
CA LEU A 622 11.93 -11.84 -1.92
C LEU A 622 11.57 -10.97 -3.13
N LEU A 623 10.57 -10.08 -3.03
CA LEU A 623 10.20 -9.15 -4.09
C LEU A 623 11.33 -8.18 -4.45
N ALA A 624 12.02 -7.62 -3.44
CA ALA A 624 13.17 -6.73 -3.63
C ALA A 624 14.32 -7.47 -4.34
N ALA A 625 14.62 -8.70 -3.92
CA ALA A 625 15.69 -9.49 -4.53
C ALA A 625 15.44 -9.83 -6.01
N MET A 626 14.16 -9.98 -6.39
CA MET A 626 13.72 -10.24 -7.76
C MET A 626 13.73 -8.98 -8.66
N GLN A 627 13.82 -7.78 -8.09
CA GLN A 627 13.79 -6.54 -8.87
C GLN A 627 14.89 -6.52 -9.95
N GLY A 628 14.48 -6.14 -11.17
CA GLY A 628 15.34 -6.13 -12.36
C GLY A 628 15.71 -7.51 -12.92
N LYS A 629 15.15 -8.61 -12.37
CA LYS A 629 15.46 -9.99 -12.79
C LYS A 629 14.25 -10.80 -13.25
N ILE A 630 13.03 -10.27 -13.11
CA ILE A 630 11.79 -10.97 -13.53
C ILE A 630 11.67 -10.93 -15.06
N LEU A 631 11.54 -12.10 -15.68
CA LEU A 631 11.28 -12.26 -17.12
C LEU A 631 9.79 -12.40 -17.41
N ALA A 632 9.06 -13.14 -16.56
CA ALA A 632 7.60 -13.24 -16.59
C ALA A 632 7.09 -13.74 -15.23
N SER A 633 5.79 -13.58 -15.01
CA SER A 633 5.07 -14.17 -13.90
C SER A 633 3.79 -14.85 -14.36
N SER A 634 3.31 -15.82 -13.57
CA SER A 634 2.02 -16.45 -13.79
C SER A 634 1.34 -16.73 -12.46
N SER A 635 0.02 -16.55 -12.38
CA SER A 635 -0.71 -16.67 -11.12
C SER A 635 -1.96 -17.54 -11.20
N LEU A 636 -2.27 -18.16 -10.06
CA LEU A 636 -3.45 -18.99 -9.81
C LEU A 636 -4.13 -18.52 -8.51
N ARG A 637 -5.44 -18.32 -8.54
CA ARG A 637 -6.23 -17.84 -7.40
C ARG A 637 -7.14 -18.93 -6.88
N MET A 638 -7.28 -18.99 -5.56
CA MET A 638 -8.18 -19.92 -4.87
C MET A 638 -9.01 -19.18 -3.83
N VAL A 639 -10.26 -19.58 -3.62
CA VAL A 639 -11.10 -19.06 -2.54
C VAL A 639 -11.18 -20.03 -1.36
N HIS A 640 -11.18 -19.54 -0.12
CA HIS A 640 -11.40 -20.38 1.07
C HIS A 640 -12.11 -19.61 2.19
N ALA A 641 -13.03 -20.29 2.87
CA ALA A 641 -13.69 -19.89 4.10
C ALA A 641 -13.69 -21.09 5.07
N SER A 642 -13.44 -20.87 6.37
CA SER A 642 -13.60 -21.93 7.38
C SER A 642 -15.03 -21.92 7.93
N GLY A 643 -15.59 -23.11 8.14
CA GLY A 643 -16.89 -23.29 8.80
C GLY A 643 -18.11 -23.49 7.89
N GLU A 644 -18.11 -24.50 7.02
CA GLU A 644 -19.34 -25.18 6.59
C GLU A 644 -18.98 -26.55 5.96
N GLY A 645 -18.98 -27.59 6.79
CA GLY A 645 -19.00 -28.97 6.33
C GLY A 645 -20.44 -29.42 6.14
N ALA A 646 -21.04 -29.21 4.98
CA ALA A 646 -22.22 -29.94 4.50
C ALA A 646 -22.36 -29.76 2.98
N GLN A 647 -22.58 -30.88 2.26
CA GLN A 647 -22.91 -30.88 0.83
C GLN A 647 -24.05 -29.91 0.50
N PRO A 648 -24.06 -29.30 -0.70
CA PRO A 648 -25.20 -28.49 -1.14
C PRO A 648 -26.45 -29.39 -1.26
N PRO A 649 -27.64 -28.93 -0.81
CA PRO A 649 -28.89 -29.63 -1.06
C PRO A 649 -29.29 -29.53 -2.55
N PRO A 650 -30.08 -30.50 -3.08
CA PRO A 650 -30.37 -30.57 -4.50
C PRO A 650 -31.26 -29.42 -4.98
N ASP A 651 -31.06 -29.08 -6.26
CA ASP A 651 -31.69 -28.00 -7.02
C ASP A 651 -33.10 -27.60 -6.60
N ARG A 652 -33.25 -26.37 -6.11
CA ARG A 652 -34.55 -25.69 -6.07
C ARG A 652 -34.73 -24.88 -7.34
N LYS A 653 -35.77 -25.25 -8.12
CA LYS A 653 -36.28 -24.52 -9.29
C LYS A 653 -36.36 -23.01 -9.04
N PRO A 654 -36.09 -22.18 -10.06
CA PRO A 654 -36.20 -20.73 -9.94
C PRO A 654 -37.65 -20.32 -9.67
N PRO A 655 -37.92 -19.34 -8.79
CA PRO A 655 -39.26 -18.84 -8.58
C PRO A 655 -39.70 -18.00 -9.79
N GLY A 656 -40.93 -18.22 -10.23
CA GLY A 656 -41.57 -17.44 -11.28
C GLY A 656 -41.82 -15.97 -10.89
N PRO A 657 -42.34 -15.15 -11.82
CA PRO A 657 -42.39 -13.70 -11.66
C PRO A 657 -43.38 -13.31 -10.56
N GLY A 658 -42.85 -12.90 -9.41
CA GLY A 658 -43.59 -12.40 -8.26
C GLY A 658 -43.56 -10.87 -8.17
N LYS A 659 -44.69 -10.30 -7.75
CA LYS A 659 -44.99 -8.86 -7.55
C LYS A 659 -44.00 -8.11 -6.64
N PRO A 660 -44.00 -6.75 -6.64
CA PRO A 660 -42.98 -5.92 -5.98
C PRO A 660 -42.97 -6.16 -4.47
N GLN A 661 -41.80 -6.45 -3.91
CA GLN A 661 -41.61 -6.52 -2.47
C GLN A 661 -41.42 -5.11 -1.91
N GLU A 662 -42.31 -4.70 -1.02
CA GLU A 662 -42.12 -3.53 -0.14
C GLU A 662 -41.07 -3.87 0.93
N GLY A 663 -39.88 -3.25 0.83
CA GLY A 663 -38.79 -3.40 1.80
C GLY A 663 -37.49 -2.71 1.36
N LEU A 664 -36.59 -2.42 2.31
CA LEU A 664 -35.24 -1.90 2.05
C LEU A 664 -34.38 -2.99 1.38
N VAL A 665 -33.88 -2.70 0.18
CA VAL A 665 -33.03 -3.57 -0.62
C VAL A 665 -31.64 -2.96 -0.69
N LYS A 666 -30.64 -3.63 -0.10
CA LYS A 666 -29.23 -3.20 -0.10
C LYS A 666 -28.49 -3.66 -1.38
N PRO A 667 -27.50 -2.90 -1.88
CA PRO A 667 -26.63 -3.35 -2.97
C PRO A 667 -25.74 -4.52 -2.52
N THR A 668 -25.29 -5.33 -3.48
CA THR A 668 -24.41 -6.50 -3.34
C THR A 668 -23.24 -6.38 -4.30
N LEU A 669 -22.22 -7.25 -4.18
CA LEU A 669 -21.10 -7.27 -5.13
C LEU A 669 -21.55 -7.53 -6.58
N GLY A 670 -22.63 -8.31 -6.79
CA GLY A 670 -23.19 -8.53 -8.12
C GLY A 670 -23.84 -7.29 -8.74
N ASP A 671 -24.02 -6.21 -7.97
CA ASP A 671 -24.51 -4.92 -8.45
C ASP A 671 -23.37 -3.96 -8.82
N THR A 672 -22.13 -4.33 -8.52
CA THR A 672 -20.96 -3.52 -8.88
C THR A 672 -20.62 -3.67 -10.36
N MET A 673 -19.99 -2.65 -10.89
CA MET A 673 -19.53 -2.56 -12.27
C MET A 673 -18.03 -2.35 -12.27
N LYS A 674 -17.32 -3.24 -12.96
CA LYS A 674 -15.88 -3.11 -13.16
C LYS A 674 -15.58 -1.99 -14.15
N LEU A 675 -14.50 -1.25 -13.92
CA LEU A 675 -13.86 -0.37 -14.89
C LEU A 675 -12.36 -0.64 -14.95
N ASN A 676 -11.77 -0.43 -16.13
CA ASN A 676 -10.32 -0.42 -16.37
C ASN A 676 -9.92 0.96 -16.88
N VAL A 677 -8.76 1.46 -16.44
CA VAL A 677 -8.22 2.77 -16.83
C VAL A 677 -6.73 2.66 -17.09
N TYR A 678 -6.27 3.26 -18.19
CA TYR A 678 -4.86 3.53 -18.45
C TYR A 678 -4.70 5.02 -18.77
N ALA A 679 -3.74 5.66 -18.14
CA ALA A 679 -3.20 6.94 -18.54
C ALA A 679 -1.70 6.76 -18.74
N ASP A 680 -1.12 7.50 -19.68
CA ASP A 680 0.28 7.26 -20.04
C ASP A 680 1.27 7.57 -18.92
N ASN A 681 0.87 8.33 -17.89
CA ASN A 681 1.60 8.34 -16.63
C ASN A 681 0.70 8.43 -15.38
N TRP A 682 -0.32 9.30 -15.38
CA TRP A 682 -1.11 9.51 -14.18
C TRP A 682 -2.54 10.01 -14.42
N PHE A 683 -3.48 9.62 -13.54
CA PHE A 683 -4.84 10.16 -13.55
C PHE A 683 -5.55 10.19 -12.17
N LEU A 684 -6.61 11.00 -12.10
CA LEU A 684 -7.69 10.99 -11.10
C LEU A 684 -9.04 10.80 -11.80
N LEU A 685 -9.87 9.87 -11.34
CA LEU A 685 -11.19 9.57 -11.89
C LEU A 685 -12.30 9.80 -10.85
N TYR A 686 -13.25 10.66 -11.20
CA TYR A 686 -14.49 10.88 -10.46
C TYR A 686 -15.69 10.38 -11.26
N VAL A 687 -16.67 9.81 -10.55
CA VAL A 687 -17.98 9.46 -11.10
C VAL A 687 -19.06 10.03 -10.19
N ASN A 688 -19.98 10.80 -10.76
CA ASN A 688 -21.03 11.54 -10.05
C ASN A 688 -20.48 12.42 -8.91
N GLY A 689 -19.33 13.04 -9.12
CA GLY A 689 -18.66 13.88 -8.12
C GLY A 689 -17.94 13.12 -7.01
N ARG A 690 -17.95 11.78 -7.04
CA ARG A 690 -17.24 10.92 -6.07
C ARG A 690 -15.94 10.41 -6.68
N LEU A 691 -14.85 10.45 -5.92
CA LEU A 691 -13.56 9.88 -6.37
C LEU A 691 -13.69 8.36 -6.43
N VAL A 692 -13.47 7.78 -7.61
CA VAL A 692 -13.60 6.33 -7.86
C VAL A 692 -12.24 5.66 -8.02
N ALA A 693 -11.29 6.31 -8.69
CA ALA A 693 -9.95 5.75 -8.87
C ALA A 693 -8.89 6.87 -8.94
N VAL A 694 -7.69 6.53 -8.49
CA VAL A 694 -6.47 7.32 -8.65
C VAL A 694 -5.41 6.38 -9.20
N ASP A 695 -4.54 6.87 -10.08
CA ASP A 695 -3.35 6.11 -10.42
C ASP A 695 -2.45 5.98 -9.17
N PRO A 696 -2.20 4.75 -8.67
CA PRO A 696 -1.38 4.54 -7.48
C PRO A 696 0.10 4.82 -7.72
N ILE A 697 0.52 4.96 -8.98
CA ILE A 697 1.90 5.25 -9.36
C ILE A 697 1.94 6.68 -9.88
N GLN A 698 2.89 7.48 -9.38
CA GLN A 698 2.90 8.90 -9.74
C GLN A 698 3.16 9.15 -11.22
N PHE A 699 4.06 8.39 -11.87
CA PHE A 699 4.30 8.50 -13.32
C PHE A 699 4.87 7.21 -13.95
N THR A 700 5.78 6.49 -13.27
CA THR A 700 6.32 5.20 -13.75
C THR A 700 6.56 4.17 -12.62
N PRO A 701 6.50 2.86 -12.91
CA PRO A 701 6.17 2.24 -14.20
C PRO A 701 4.69 2.44 -14.58
N HIS A 702 4.36 2.45 -15.86
CA HIS A 702 2.96 2.56 -16.32
C HIS A 702 2.12 1.39 -15.79
N ASN A 703 0.85 1.65 -15.49
CA ASN A 703 -0.05 0.63 -14.98
C ASN A 703 -1.44 0.71 -15.62
N VAL A 704 -2.26 -0.30 -15.35
CA VAL A 704 -3.69 -0.26 -15.59
C VAL A 704 -4.40 -0.41 -14.26
N VAL A 705 -5.30 0.53 -13.94
CA VAL A 705 -6.09 0.50 -12.72
C VAL A 705 -7.44 -0.15 -12.98
N SER A 706 -7.77 -1.18 -12.21
CA SER A 706 -9.07 -1.88 -12.25
C SER A 706 -9.85 -1.64 -10.95
N VAL A 707 -11.09 -1.15 -11.04
CA VAL A 707 -11.95 -0.88 -9.87
C VAL A 707 -13.36 -1.41 -10.09
N ASP A 708 -13.96 -1.98 -9.04
CA ASP A 708 -15.38 -2.28 -8.97
C ASP A 708 -16.11 -1.18 -8.19
N PHE A 709 -17.17 -0.60 -8.75
CA PHE A 709 -17.97 0.43 -8.07
C PHE A 709 -19.47 0.28 -8.34
N LEU A 710 -20.32 0.93 -7.54
CA LEU A 710 -21.78 0.92 -7.75
C LEU A 710 -22.18 2.01 -8.76
N PRO A 711 -22.73 1.65 -9.94
CA PRO A 711 -23.13 2.64 -10.92
C PRO A 711 -24.45 3.32 -10.54
N GLU A 712 -24.54 4.62 -10.81
CA GLU A 712 -25.78 5.41 -10.71
C GLU A 712 -25.95 6.24 -11.98
N TYR A 713 -27.06 6.06 -12.69
CA TYR A 713 -27.36 6.77 -13.95
C TYR A 713 -28.40 7.89 -13.73
N PRO A 714 -28.29 9.05 -14.41
CA PRO A 714 -27.22 9.42 -15.34
C PRO A 714 -25.86 9.53 -14.64
N MET A 715 -24.83 9.05 -15.34
CA MET A 715 -23.48 9.00 -14.81
C MET A 715 -22.65 10.15 -15.39
N THR A 716 -22.10 11.01 -14.54
CA THR A 716 -21.17 12.08 -14.91
C THR A 716 -19.76 11.65 -14.53
N ILE A 717 -18.93 11.39 -15.54
CA ILE A 717 -17.55 10.99 -15.38
C ILE A 717 -16.66 12.22 -15.58
N ALA A 718 -15.72 12.46 -14.66
CA ALA A 718 -14.73 13.52 -14.77
C ALA A 718 -13.34 12.95 -14.46
N VAL A 719 -12.36 13.22 -15.31
CA VAL A 719 -11.01 12.69 -15.19
C VAL A 719 -10.01 13.83 -15.28
N LEU A 720 -9.02 13.88 -14.39
CA LEU A 720 -7.82 14.68 -14.58
C LEU A 720 -6.68 13.73 -14.94
N ALA A 721 -6.14 13.81 -16.15
CA ALA A 721 -4.99 13.03 -16.57
C ALA A 721 -3.78 13.95 -16.73
N LYS A 722 -2.59 13.40 -16.46
CA LYS A 722 -1.33 14.11 -16.57
C LYS A 722 -0.29 13.26 -17.30
N ASP A 723 0.43 13.95 -18.18
CA ASP A 723 1.71 13.54 -18.72
C ASP A 723 2.82 13.95 -17.73
N ASN A 724 3.96 13.27 -17.73
CA ASN A 724 5.09 13.50 -16.83
C ASN A 724 5.94 14.72 -17.23
N ALA A 725 5.34 15.91 -17.24
CA ALA A 725 6.03 17.13 -17.63
C ALA A 725 6.59 17.93 -16.46
N ASP A 726 7.84 18.38 -16.60
CA ASP A 726 8.45 19.34 -15.67
C ASP A 726 7.67 20.67 -15.70
N PRO A 727 7.24 21.21 -14.54
CA PRO A 727 6.34 22.35 -14.49
C PRO A 727 6.95 23.68 -14.96
N LYS A 728 8.27 23.74 -15.18
CA LYS A 728 8.95 24.94 -15.69
C LYS A 728 9.19 24.88 -17.19
N THR A 729 9.43 23.69 -17.71
CA THR A 729 9.90 23.48 -19.08
C THR A 729 8.86 22.80 -19.98
N GLY A 730 7.90 22.09 -19.42
CA GLY A 730 6.94 21.28 -20.18
C GLY A 730 7.56 20.04 -20.82
N MET A 731 8.83 19.75 -20.54
CA MET A 731 9.53 18.59 -21.09
C MET A 731 9.30 17.36 -20.22
N GLU A 732 9.25 16.21 -20.89
CA GLU A 732 9.17 14.91 -20.27
C GLU A 732 10.59 14.31 -20.20
N TYR A 733 10.93 13.64 -19.09
CA TYR A 733 12.19 12.90 -18.91
C TYR A 733 13.46 13.55 -19.51
N GLY A 734 13.79 14.77 -19.05
CA GLY A 734 14.96 15.49 -19.52
C GLY A 734 14.63 16.47 -20.64
N THR A 735 14.96 16.12 -21.89
CA THR A 735 14.72 16.97 -23.07
C THR A 735 13.68 16.41 -24.04
N SER A 736 12.96 15.36 -23.63
CA SER A 736 11.93 14.74 -24.47
C SER A 736 10.65 15.58 -24.43
N ILE A 737 9.86 15.45 -25.48
CA ILE A 737 8.49 15.95 -25.54
C ILE A 737 7.59 14.75 -25.25
N GLY A 738 6.52 14.98 -24.49
CA GLY A 738 5.65 13.91 -23.98
C GLY A 738 4.90 13.14 -25.06
N ASP A 739 4.29 12.03 -24.66
CA ASP A 739 3.49 11.11 -25.47
C ASP A 739 2.14 10.75 -24.82
N GLY A 740 1.62 11.67 -23.97
CA GLY A 740 0.44 11.49 -23.15
C GLY A 740 -0.77 10.81 -23.80
N GLY A 741 -1.68 10.28 -23.00
CA GLY A 741 -2.85 9.59 -23.52
C GLY A 741 -3.72 9.03 -22.42
N PHE A 742 -5.02 8.91 -22.70
CA PHE A 742 -5.98 8.37 -21.74
C PHE A 742 -6.96 7.41 -22.41
N VAL A 743 -7.19 6.25 -21.79
CA VAL A 743 -8.18 5.27 -22.24
C VAL A 743 -8.86 4.60 -21.05
N LEU A 744 -10.17 4.40 -21.16
CA LEU A 744 -10.97 3.79 -20.11
C LEU A 744 -12.08 2.93 -20.71
N LYS A 745 -12.43 1.85 -20.00
CA LYS A 745 -13.56 0.96 -20.33
C LYS A 745 -14.31 0.54 -19.06
N PHE A 746 -15.62 0.76 -19.05
CA PHE A 746 -16.55 0.20 -18.07
C PHE A 746 -17.16 -1.11 -18.58
N ALA A 747 -17.51 -2.00 -17.65
CA ALA A 747 -18.11 -3.29 -17.97
C ALA A 747 -19.51 -3.19 -18.62
N ASP A 748 -20.20 -2.04 -18.54
CA ASP A 748 -21.46 -1.84 -19.24
C ASP A 748 -21.33 -1.36 -20.69
N GLY A 749 -20.09 -1.25 -21.19
CA GLY A 749 -19.79 -0.82 -22.54
C GLY A 749 -19.51 0.68 -22.67
N THR A 750 -19.60 1.46 -21.59
CA THR A 750 -19.12 2.85 -21.61
C THR A 750 -17.60 2.87 -21.84
N VAL A 751 -17.15 3.61 -22.84
CA VAL A 751 -15.73 3.70 -23.24
C VAL A 751 -15.31 5.14 -23.51
N THR A 752 -14.00 5.38 -23.54
CA THR A 752 -13.43 6.62 -24.08
C THR A 752 -13.55 6.68 -25.59
N ASP A 753 -13.99 7.82 -26.11
CA ASP A 753 -14.12 8.15 -27.54
C ASP A 753 -14.11 9.67 -27.75
N GLY A 754 -14.13 10.13 -29.00
CA GLY A 754 -14.10 11.55 -29.38
C GLY A 754 -15.37 12.33 -29.01
N THR A 755 -16.32 11.73 -28.28
CA THR A 755 -17.51 12.42 -27.77
C THR A 755 -17.37 12.88 -26.33
N TRP A 756 -16.23 12.61 -25.69
CA TRP A 756 -15.86 13.19 -24.39
C TRP A 756 -15.47 14.66 -24.56
N LYS A 757 -15.69 15.47 -23.52
CA LYS A 757 -15.13 16.82 -23.43
C LYS A 757 -13.69 16.75 -22.96
N ALA A 758 -12.82 17.61 -23.49
CA ALA A 758 -11.42 17.71 -23.07
C ALA A 758 -10.98 19.18 -23.02
N LYS A 759 -10.24 19.57 -21.97
CA LYS A 759 -9.57 20.86 -21.92
C LYS A 759 -8.18 20.71 -21.29
N CYS A 760 -7.17 21.25 -21.97
CA CYS A 760 -5.79 21.35 -21.47
C CYS A 760 -5.66 22.54 -20.51
N PHE A 761 -4.88 22.34 -19.44
CA PHE A 761 -4.56 23.33 -18.41
C PHE A 761 -3.06 23.51 -18.19
N PHE A 762 -2.24 22.68 -18.82
CA PHE A 762 -0.79 22.81 -18.82
C PHE A 762 -0.27 22.39 -20.19
N HIS A 763 0.27 23.35 -20.95
CA HIS A 763 0.78 23.16 -22.30
C HIS A 763 2.24 23.62 -22.38
N GLY A 764 3.08 22.84 -23.03
CA GLY A 764 4.43 23.24 -23.41
C GLY A 764 5.37 22.04 -23.61
N PRO A 765 6.60 22.29 -24.13
CA PRO A 765 7.13 23.60 -24.49
C PRO A 765 6.46 24.22 -25.74
N GLU A 766 6.17 25.53 -25.71
CA GLU A 766 5.52 26.24 -26.84
C GLU A 766 6.27 26.03 -28.16
N ASN A 767 5.55 25.68 -29.22
CA ASN A 767 6.10 25.37 -30.55
C ASN A 767 7.16 24.25 -30.55
N ALA A 768 7.17 23.38 -29.53
CA ALA A 768 8.16 22.33 -29.35
C ALA A 768 9.62 22.86 -29.21
N ASP A 769 9.81 24.10 -28.74
CA ASP A 769 11.16 24.67 -28.52
C ASP A 769 11.78 24.14 -27.22
N THR A 770 12.57 23.08 -27.35
CA THR A 770 13.29 22.47 -26.21
C THR A 770 14.58 23.22 -25.82
N SER A 771 15.03 24.18 -26.65
CA SER A 771 16.25 24.95 -26.36
C SER A 771 15.96 26.18 -25.50
N ASN A 772 14.75 26.73 -25.61
CA ASN A 772 14.28 27.84 -24.78
C ASN A 772 12.81 27.63 -24.39
N PRO A 773 12.54 26.65 -23.51
CA PRO A 773 11.18 26.19 -23.25
C PRO A 773 10.33 27.27 -22.60
N LYS A 774 9.10 27.40 -23.10
CA LYS A 774 8.05 28.23 -22.52
C LYS A 774 6.82 27.38 -22.30
N ILE A 775 6.12 27.66 -21.20
CA ILE A 775 4.91 26.93 -20.83
C ILE A 775 3.74 27.89 -20.66
N THR A 776 2.56 27.38 -20.97
CA THR A 776 1.28 28.01 -20.64
C THR A 776 0.58 27.13 -19.61
N GLN A 777 0.23 27.70 -18.47
CA GLN A 777 -0.48 27.00 -17.41
C GLN A 777 -1.67 27.82 -16.94
N GLU A 778 -2.85 27.19 -16.92
CA GLU A 778 -4.07 27.74 -16.35
C GLU A 778 -4.36 27.05 -15.00
N PRO A 779 -4.86 27.77 -13.98
CA PRO A 779 -5.32 27.11 -12.77
C PRO A 779 -6.48 26.18 -13.09
N LEU A 780 -6.52 25.02 -12.42
CA LEU A 780 -7.66 24.11 -12.56
C LEU A 780 -8.93 24.79 -12.04
N PRO A 781 -10.08 24.67 -12.73
CA PRO A 781 -11.33 25.27 -12.28
C PRO A 781 -11.76 24.66 -10.95
N GLU A 782 -12.30 25.46 -10.04
CA GLU A 782 -12.90 24.92 -8.82
C GLU A 782 -14.03 23.93 -9.16
N ASN A 783 -14.13 22.86 -8.38
CA ASN A 783 -15.18 21.85 -8.52
C ASN A 783 -15.31 21.22 -9.92
N TRP A 784 -14.21 21.16 -10.69
CA TRP A 784 -14.18 20.59 -12.05
C TRP A 784 -14.67 19.14 -12.14
N TRP A 785 -14.72 18.40 -11.02
CA TRP A 785 -15.21 17.03 -10.91
C TRP A 785 -16.71 16.92 -10.58
N SER A 786 -17.36 18.02 -10.17
CA SER A 786 -18.76 18.00 -9.72
C SER A 786 -19.73 17.70 -10.87
N VAL A 787 -20.92 17.18 -10.51
CA VAL A 787 -21.98 16.84 -11.49
C VAL A 787 -22.47 18.07 -12.23
N ASP A 788 -22.57 19.20 -11.54
CA ASP A 788 -23.15 20.44 -12.05
C ASP A 788 -22.13 21.39 -12.70
N PHE A 789 -20.87 20.95 -12.83
CA PHE A 789 -19.83 21.73 -13.51
C PHE A 789 -20.17 21.97 -14.99
N ASP A 790 -20.11 23.23 -15.41
CA ASP A 790 -20.45 23.63 -16.79
C ASP A 790 -19.24 23.47 -17.73
N ASP A 791 -19.22 22.35 -18.46
CA ASP A 791 -18.23 22.01 -19.48
C ASP A 791 -18.74 22.24 -20.91
N ARG A 792 -19.89 22.91 -21.10
CA ARG A 792 -20.52 23.05 -22.42
C ARG A 792 -19.66 23.81 -23.42
N SER A 793 -18.82 24.72 -22.94
CA SER A 793 -17.89 25.50 -23.76
C SER A 793 -16.63 24.73 -24.15
N TRP A 794 -16.37 23.56 -23.56
CA TRP A 794 -15.17 22.79 -23.83
C TRP A 794 -15.27 22.07 -25.18
N PRO A 795 -14.15 21.99 -25.93
CA PRO A 795 -14.11 21.18 -27.14
C PRO A 795 -14.24 19.69 -26.79
N ASN A 796 -14.56 18.90 -27.80
CA ASN A 796 -14.49 17.45 -27.66
C ASN A 796 -13.04 16.97 -27.68
N ALA A 797 -12.78 15.81 -27.06
CA ALA A 797 -11.51 15.13 -27.09
C ALA A 797 -11.16 14.68 -28.52
N LYS A 798 -9.87 14.62 -28.82
CA LYS A 798 -9.35 14.05 -30.06
C LYS A 798 -9.01 12.59 -29.83
N GLU A 799 -9.37 11.73 -30.78
CA GLU A 799 -9.01 10.31 -30.76
C GLU A 799 -7.61 10.12 -31.35
N TYR A 800 -6.85 9.21 -30.76
CA TYR A 800 -5.53 8.80 -31.21
C TYR A 800 -5.47 7.28 -31.36
N THR A 801 -4.62 6.82 -32.26
CA THR A 801 -4.33 5.40 -32.46
C THR A 801 -3.43 4.87 -31.34
N THR A 802 -3.44 3.56 -31.12
CA THR A 802 -2.53 2.91 -30.17
C THR A 802 -1.07 3.14 -30.57
N GLU A 803 -0.78 3.22 -31.86
CA GLU A 803 0.56 3.49 -32.39
C GLU A 803 1.03 4.93 -32.13
N GLU A 804 0.11 5.90 -32.07
CA GLU A 804 0.45 7.31 -31.78
C GLU A 804 0.75 7.54 -30.29
N VAL A 805 0.09 6.80 -29.40
CA VAL A 805 0.30 6.87 -27.93
C VAL A 805 1.42 5.94 -27.46
N ASP A 806 1.72 4.87 -28.21
CA ASP A 806 2.73 3.85 -27.83
C ASP A 806 2.63 3.38 -26.37
N PRO A 807 1.46 2.93 -25.89
CA PRO A 807 1.24 2.61 -24.48
C PRO A 807 2.11 1.44 -24.02
N LYS A 808 2.52 1.44 -22.76
CA LYS A 808 3.41 0.40 -22.21
C LYS A 808 2.60 -0.67 -21.45
N GLN A 809 3.22 -1.83 -21.23
CA GLN A 809 2.61 -2.87 -20.39
C GLN A 809 2.30 -2.31 -18.99
N PRO A 810 1.15 -2.67 -18.37
CA PRO A 810 0.26 -3.78 -18.71
C PRO A 810 -0.94 -3.42 -19.62
N TYR A 811 -0.88 -2.34 -20.42
CA TYR A 811 -1.97 -1.97 -21.34
C TYR A 811 -2.44 -3.14 -22.22
N PHE A 812 -1.50 -3.87 -22.82
CA PHE A 812 -1.81 -4.97 -23.75
C PHE A 812 -2.36 -6.22 -23.06
N ASP A 813 -2.28 -6.28 -21.73
CA ASP A 813 -2.79 -7.38 -20.92
C ASP A 813 -4.24 -7.12 -20.43
N THR A 814 -4.81 -5.95 -20.76
CA THR A 814 -6.13 -5.53 -20.31
C THR A 814 -7.12 -5.32 -21.46
N ASP A 815 -8.37 -5.72 -21.26
CA ASP A 815 -9.44 -5.48 -22.21
C ASP A 815 -9.82 -3.98 -22.27
N PHE A 816 -9.45 -3.34 -23.37
CA PHE A 816 -9.90 -2.02 -23.81
C PHE A 816 -10.65 -2.10 -25.17
N GLU A 817 -11.18 -3.26 -25.55
CA GLU A 817 -11.88 -3.43 -26.83
C GLU A 817 -13.03 -2.42 -26.94
N GLY A 818 -13.07 -1.70 -28.07
CA GLY A 818 -14.05 -0.66 -28.36
C GLY A 818 -13.68 0.74 -27.83
N ALA A 819 -12.75 0.85 -26.88
CA ALA A 819 -12.27 2.13 -26.39
C ALA A 819 -11.23 2.74 -27.35
N LYS A 820 -11.20 4.07 -27.40
CA LYS A 820 -10.21 4.87 -28.12
C LYS A 820 -9.33 5.60 -27.12
N PHE A 821 -8.04 5.73 -27.44
CA PHE A 821 -7.21 6.69 -26.75
C PHE A 821 -7.73 8.09 -27.07
N ILE A 822 -7.88 8.90 -26.03
CA ILE A 822 -8.31 10.28 -26.15
C ILE A 822 -7.33 11.21 -25.46
N TRP A 823 -7.17 12.39 -26.03
CA TRP A 823 -6.44 13.50 -25.41
C TRP A 823 -7.04 14.84 -25.83
N SER A 824 -6.43 15.95 -25.41
CA SER A 824 -6.67 17.26 -26.02
C SER A 824 -6.00 17.31 -27.42
N PRO A 825 -6.16 18.41 -28.19
CA PRO A 825 -5.76 18.44 -29.60
C PRO A 825 -4.27 18.17 -29.88
N ASP A 826 -3.40 18.39 -28.90
CA ASP A 826 -1.96 18.16 -29.00
C ASP A 826 -1.53 17.05 -28.03
N LEU A 827 -1.22 15.87 -28.57
CA LEU A 827 -0.80 14.71 -27.78
C LEU A 827 0.53 14.94 -27.05
N ALA A 828 1.40 15.75 -27.65
CA ALA A 828 2.81 15.81 -27.27
C ALA A 828 3.11 16.97 -26.32
N LEU A 829 2.35 18.07 -26.42
CA LEU A 829 2.60 19.29 -25.67
C LEU A 829 1.54 19.57 -24.59
N ASP A 830 0.38 18.92 -24.64
CA ASP A 830 -0.64 19.10 -23.60
C ASP A 830 -0.38 18.11 -22.45
N ASN A 831 0.05 18.61 -21.30
CA ASN A 831 0.57 17.81 -20.20
C ASN A 831 -0.42 17.62 -19.04
N THR A 832 -1.46 18.44 -18.95
CA THR A 832 -2.52 18.26 -17.94
C THR A 832 -3.87 18.54 -18.57
N VAL A 833 -4.71 17.51 -18.63
CA VAL A 833 -5.98 17.55 -19.35
C VAL A 833 -7.10 17.07 -18.44
N ILE A 834 -8.22 17.80 -18.43
CA ILE A 834 -9.45 17.32 -17.81
C ILE A 834 -10.38 16.79 -18.89
N PHE A 835 -10.87 15.56 -18.70
CA PHE A 835 -11.93 14.95 -19.50
C PHE A 835 -13.26 14.92 -18.75
N ARG A 836 -14.37 15.13 -19.46
CA ARG A 836 -15.72 14.98 -18.89
C ARG A 836 -16.69 14.30 -19.84
N LYS A 837 -17.58 13.48 -19.29
CA LYS A 837 -18.61 12.77 -20.05
C LYS A 837 -19.85 12.53 -19.20
N ARG A 838 -21.02 12.80 -19.78
CA ARG A 838 -22.31 12.38 -19.23
C ARG A 838 -22.82 11.17 -20.00
N VAL A 839 -23.23 10.14 -19.28
CA VAL A 839 -23.74 8.87 -19.80
C VAL A 839 -25.17 8.68 -19.31
N GLU A 840 -26.09 8.62 -20.26
CA GLU A 840 -27.51 8.41 -20.01
C GLU A 840 -27.85 6.92 -20.16
N LYS A 841 -28.69 6.38 -19.28
CA LYS A 841 -29.19 5.00 -19.38
C LYS A 841 -30.71 4.96 -19.14
N PRO A 842 -31.51 5.33 -20.16
CA PRO A 842 -32.95 5.45 -20.01
C PRO A 842 -33.59 4.15 -19.52
N GLY A 843 -34.46 4.25 -18.51
CA GLY A 843 -35.15 3.09 -17.93
C GLY A 843 -34.30 2.23 -16.99
N TRP A 844 -33.03 2.59 -16.75
CA TRP A 844 -32.26 1.96 -15.69
C TRP A 844 -32.81 2.37 -14.33
N THR A 845 -33.01 1.38 -13.46
CA THR A 845 -33.36 1.57 -12.06
C THR A 845 -32.43 0.70 -11.23
N PRO A 846 -31.84 1.23 -10.14
CA PRO A 846 -31.03 0.40 -9.26
C PRO A 846 -31.91 -0.71 -8.67
N ARG A 847 -31.34 -1.91 -8.55
CA ARG A 847 -32.00 -3.03 -7.84
C ARG A 847 -32.18 -2.70 -6.35
N TRP A 848 -31.28 -1.86 -5.82
CA TRP A 848 -31.31 -1.38 -4.45
C TRP A 848 -32.09 -0.07 -4.34
N ASN A 849 -32.74 0.12 -3.20
CA ASN A 849 -33.44 1.36 -2.86
C ASN A 849 -32.87 2.03 -1.61
N THR A 850 -31.86 1.42 -1.00
CA THR A 850 -31.01 2.05 0.02
C THR A 850 -30.05 2.98 -0.69
N LYS A 851 -30.14 4.29 -0.49
CA LYS A 851 -29.10 5.19 -0.99
C LYS A 851 -27.79 4.86 -0.28
N PRO A 852 -26.66 4.69 -0.99
CA PRO A 852 -25.36 4.52 -0.35
C PRO A 852 -25.00 5.70 0.56
N ASP A 853 -25.59 6.89 0.33
CA ASP A 853 -25.37 8.12 1.10
C ASP A 853 -26.66 8.94 1.36
N LEU A 854 -26.54 9.86 2.32
CA LEU A 854 -27.55 10.82 2.77
C LEU A 854 -28.03 11.75 1.64
N ASP A 855 -29.35 11.89 1.49
CA ASP A 855 -29.98 12.85 0.57
C ASP A 855 -30.00 14.26 1.18
N VAL A 856 -29.05 15.11 0.79
CA VAL A 856 -28.95 16.51 1.24
C VAL A 856 -29.79 17.49 0.41
N THR A 857 -30.53 17.04 -0.61
CA THR A 857 -31.38 17.93 -1.43
C THR A 857 -32.64 18.43 -0.70
N ARG A 858 -32.92 17.91 0.50
CA ARG A 858 -34.04 18.33 1.36
C ARG A 858 -33.64 19.22 2.53
N LEU A 859 -32.37 19.61 2.65
CA LEU A 859 -31.94 20.63 3.61
C LEU A 859 -32.25 22.01 3.02
N SER A 860 -33.53 22.40 3.04
CA SER A 860 -33.90 23.82 2.95
C SER A 860 -33.32 24.54 4.18
N LEU A 861 -32.33 25.38 3.94
CA LEU A 861 -31.72 26.26 4.95
C LEU A 861 -32.77 27.27 5.46
N PRO A 862 -32.96 27.42 6.79
CA PRO A 862 -33.36 28.69 7.38
C PRO A 862 -32.21 29.69 7.42
#